data_AF-A0A956A8Q5-F1
#
_entry.id   AF-A0A956A8Q5-F1
#
_cell.length_a   1.000
_cell.length_b   1.000
_cell.length_c   1.000
_cell.angle_alpha   90.00
_cell.angle_beta   90.00
_cell.angle_gamma   90.00
#
_symmetry.space_group_name_H-M   'P 1'
#
loop_
_entity.id
_entity.type
_entity.pdbx_description
1 polymer ?
#
loop_
_entity_poly.entity_id
_entity_poly.type
_entity_poly.pdbx_seq_one_letter_code
_entity_poly.pdbx_strand_id
1 'polypeptide(L)'
;MGPCRARACRLTALLLLLTVASPALAEGDPPASAPAAEPAATALVTPATPFDLARQALVERRFTDAAALAEPLIEAAPDAATRRDATHLLARAQAGAGDHAAAAKSYAAALALGQDEAAPTAIPDVLRMALARELVALGDPTAAEADLRAIDDEPSSALREEAVRLRAHLVLESGDGKRARNLYEELEKRWPDAPAAREAWVRLAALDLAAGRADEAQKVLERVARTAPASRAGLEAALILRERGLRVPLDPEHPTLDDVEYLNSERRFTESLPRLEVLIADAVARKDRRAERRARDLLMTAQYQLEDFAGALATSAWLDEHGGGGLSDYTRARALAYTGDMAAAEKVYVGPGEKNRAAWSRVAELRYEFGQYREAYRAYYKARQRGKREPSETDRMVWCLLRMGEAEKAAKYFRESGGNARGKGRLWTRYWYGRALTLAGKADDAKVVFAGLAEDAPLDYYGVQAWSRLAELEGTAPDMAKNAVPGATVFWTPEAAAGAFDEAPRRPTWAEIDRALGELAAAWGDTVPAAARARELARVGLAEEAAEELRVIDMDLRAMAYGGRVSSRARADLLDNRANKRARGGERLSGSGRYTKAQARAFAAHRGEVRAALRAAQKTLHEVYGMRRAVFEAKGLTDDPEDEIWRDAYPIAFPELVSPFTKQFGVPPYYLYAIMHVESAYHPHAISVSDAYGLLQVIPKTGRRVAAELGYGEFSPELLLEPPVGVYFGTYYLGRALAKFGGQEPLAAAAYNAGPHRVAAWLHARGEGPMDMFIEEIPFDQARAYAKSVLKHLARYRAAYHGEQHTYVSNELRREYLPEPNY
;
A
#
# COMPACT_ATOMS: atom_id res chain seq x y z
N MET A 1 -38.28 44.58 -12.11
CA MET A 1 -37.56 45.30 -11.05
C MET A 1 -37.28 44.31 -9.94
N GLY A 2 -36.00 44.04 -9.70
CA GLY A 2 -35.50 42.71 -9.37
C GLY A 2 -35.45 42.32 -7.89
N PRO A 3 -35.22 41.02 -7.63
CA PRO A 3 -34.55 40.50 -6.45
C PRO A 3 -33.14 39.96 -6.79
N CYS A 4 -32.36 39.67 -5.74
CA CYS A 4 -31.11 38.86 -5.67
C CYS A 4 -29.88 39.62 -5.17
N ARG A 5 -29.81 39.86 -3.85
CA ARG A 5 -28.54 39.89 -3.09
C ARG A 5 -28.84 39.56 -1.63
N ALA A 6 -28.65 38.29 -1.24
CA ALA A 6 -28.35 37.82 0.12
C ALA A 6 -28.73 36.34 0.25
N ARG A 7 -27.83 35.43 -0.14
CA ARG A 7 -27.81 34.01 0.31
C ARG A 7 -26.55 33.21 -0.10
N ALA A 8 -25.59 33.82 -0.81
CA ALA A 8 -24.35 33.16 -1.24
C ALA A 8 -23.18 33.20 -0.24
N CYS A 9 -23.34 33.76 0.97
CA CYS A 9 -22.21 33.98 1.90
C CYS A 9 -22.12 33.00 3.09
N ARG A 10 -22.63 31.77 2.99
CA ARG A 10 -22.49 30.78 4.09
C ARG A 10 -21.87 29.43 3.73
N LEU A 11 -21.41 29.23 2.47
CA LEU A 11 -20.64 28.04 2.09
C LEU A 11 -19.13 28.28 1.97
N THR A 12 -18.65 29.51 2.14
CA THR A 12 -17.24 29.90 1.91
C THR A 12 -16.34 29.81 3.15
N ALA A 13 -16.86 29.31 4.29
CA ALA A 13 -16.11 29.27 5.55
C ALA A 13 -15.55 27.87 5.91
N LEU A 14 -15.70 26.86 5.04
CA LEU A 14 -15.21 25.49 5.31
C LEU A 14 -13.90 25.12 4.58
N LEU A 15 -13.31 26.06 3.81
CA LEU A 15 -12.14 25.80 2.97
C LEU A 15 -10.81 26.37 3.51
N LEU A 16 -10.83 26.98 4.69
CA LEU A 16 -9.65 27.56 5.37
C LEU A 16 -9.22 26.81 6.64
N LEU A 17 -9.43 25.49 6.69
CA LEU A 17 -8.83 24.62 7.72
C LEU A 17 -7.69 23.81 7.11
N LEU A 18 -6.58 24.50 6.86
CA LEU A 18 -5.24 23.93 6.81
C LEU A 18 -4.37 24.69 7.81
N THR A 19 -4.70 24.53 9.10
CA THR A 19 -3.71 24.50 10.17
C THR A 19 -3.89 23.15 10.85
N VAL A 20 -2.84 22.33 10.84
CA VAL A 20 -2.79 21.10 11.63
C VAL A 20 -2.62 21.51 13.09
N ALA A 21 -3.71 21.86 13.75
CA ALA A 21 -3.78 21.69 15.20
C ALA A 21 -4.01 20.20 15.45
N SER A 22 -2.99 19.53 15.99
CA SER A 22 -3.18 18.19 16.57
C SER A 22 -4.29 18.25 17.62
N PRO A 23 -5.18 17.25 17.73
CA PRO A 23 -6.02 17.16 18.92
C PRO A 23 -5.08 16.94 20.11
N ALA A 24 -5.18 17.82 21.09
CA ALA A 24 -4.58 17.62 22.40
C ALA A 24 -4.94 16.21 22.88
N LEU A 25 -3.92 15.40 23.15
CA LEU A 25 -4.10 14.17 23.91
C LEU A 25 -4.77 14.56 25.22
N ALA A 26 -5.91 13.93 25.52
CA ALA A 26 -6.58 14.10 26.79
C ALA A 26 -5.57 13.90 27.93
N GLU A 27 -5.51 14.87 28.83
CA GLU A 27 -4.72 14.82 30.06
C GLU A 27 -5.08 13.56 30.85
N GLY A 28 -4.25 12.53 30.72
CA GLY A 28 -4.14 11.43 31.66
C GLY A 28 -2.78 11.57 32.33
N ASP A 29 -2.76 11.48 33.66
CA ASP A 29 -1.55 11.64 34.47
C ASP A 29 -0.34 10.87 33.90
N PRO A 30 0.87 11.47 33.85
CA PRO A 30 2.05 10.84 33.28
C PRO A 30 2.43 9.59 34.09
N PRO A 31 2.69 8.43 33.44
CA PRO A 31 3.30 7.31 34.14
C PRO A 31 4.72 7.70 34.58
N ALA A 32 5.06 7.27 35.80
CA ALA A 32 6.31 7.61 36.48
C ALA A 32 7.56 7.36 35.62
N SER A 33 8.48 8.32 35.73
CA SER A 33 9.82 8.38 35.13
C SER A 33 10.54 7.03 35.00
N ALA A 34 10.87 6.65 33.76
CA ALA A 34 11.88 5.64 33.47
C ALA A 34 13.29 6.26 33.59
N PRO A 35 14.30 5.52 34.09
CA PRO A 35 15.65 6.06 34.30
C PRO A 35 16.37 6.32 32.97
N ALA A 36 17.15 7.41 32.95
CA ALA A 36 17.98 7.81 31.82
C ALA A 36 18.99 6.71 31.47
N ALA A 37 18.98 6.27 30.21
CA ALA A 37 20.03 5.43 29.64
C ALA A 37 21.29 6.27 29.39
N GLU A 38 22.45 5.78 29.84
CA GLU A 38 23.76 6.40 29.59
C GLU A 38 24.13 6.34 28.09
N PRO A 39 24.82 7.36 27.55
CA PRO A 39 25.16 7.41 26.13
C PRO A 39 26.32 6.46 25.81
N ALA A 40 26.09 5.56 24.85
CA ALA A 40 27.13 4.72 24.28
C ALA A 40 28.00 5.50 23.27
N ALA A 41 29.31 5.37 23.46
CA ALA A 41 30.45 5.58 22.54
C ALA A 41 30.38 6.73 21.52
N THR A 42 31.12 7.79 21.86
CA THR A 42 31.48 8.95 21.05
C THR A 42 32.24 8.56 19.77
N ALA A 43 31.55 8.50 18.64
CA ALA A 43 32.17 8.67 17.32
C ALA A 43 32.43 10.18 17.09
N LEU A 44 33.52 10.52 16.42
CA LEU A 44 33.95 11.90 16.13
C LEU A 44 32.81 12.72 15.46
N VAL A 45 32.05 13.45 16.27
CA VAL A 45 31.03 14.40 15.81
C VAL A 45 31.77 15.62 15.29
N THR A 46 31.77 15.82 13.97
CA THR A 46 32.01 17.16 13.42
C THR A 46 31.02 18.12 14.08
N PRO A 47 31.46 19.23 14.69
CA PRO A 47 30.56 20.12 15.38
C PRO A 47 29.47 20.58 14.41
N ALA A 48 28.20 20.39 14.80
CA ALA A 48 27.05 20.81 14.01
C ALA A 48 27.20 22.30 13.69
N THR A 49 27.11 22.66 12.41
CA THR A 49 27.16 24.08 12.04
C THR A 49 25.91 24.78 12.60
N PRO A 50 25.95 26.10 12.79
CA PRO A 50 24.74 26.86 13.16
C PRO A 50 23.55 26.61 12.21
N PHE A 51 23.81 26.38 10.92
CA PHE A 51 22.80 25.95 9.95
C PHE A 51 22.20 24.58 10.28
N ASP A 52 23.03 23.61 10.67
CA ASP A 52 22.56 22.26 11.02
C ASP A 52 21.69 22.28 12.27
N LEU A 53 22.06 23.10 13.26
CA LEU A 53 21.27 23.29 14.48
C LEU A 53 19.89 23.92 14.17
N ALA A 54 19.84 24.94 13.31
CA ALA A 54 18.59 25.56 12.89
C ALA A 54 17.68 24.57 12.14
N ARG A 55 18.24 23.79 11.20
CA ARG A 55 17.50 22.73 10.48
C ARG A 55 16.99 21.66 11.43
N GLN A 56 17.82 21.23 12.38
CA GLN A 56 17.43 20.22 13.37
C GLN A 56 16.26 20.71 14.25
N ALA A 57 16.34 21.96 14.74
CA ALA A 57 15.26 22.55 15.51
C ALA A 57 13.94 22.62 14.72
N LEU A 58 13.98 22.90 13.41
CA LEU A 58 12.79 22.84 12.54
C LEU A 58 12.18 21.44 12.46
N VAL A 59 13.01 20.42 12.23
CA VAL A 59 12.56 19.01 12.14
C VAL A 59 11.95 18.56 13.46
N GLU A 60 12.52 18.98 14.59
CA GLU A 60 12.01 18.72 15.95
C GLU A 60 10.81 19.61 16.32
N ARG A 61 10.32 20.46 15.40
CA ARG A 61 9.22 21.42 15.61
C ARG A 61 9.48 22.45 16.73
N ARG A 62 10.74 22.70 17.06
CA ARG A 62 11.17 23.78 17.96
C ARG A 62 11.31 25.08 17.17
N PHE A 63 10.18 25.59 16.69
CA PHE A 63 10.14 26.68 15.71
C PHE A 63 10.77 27.99 16.22
N THR A 64 10.54 28.35 17.49
CA THR A 64 11.17 29.54 18.08
C THR A 64 12.69 29.43 18.14
N ASP A 65 13.20 28.26 18.55
CA ASP A 65 14.64 27.99 18.60
C ASP A 65 15.24 28.04 17.19
N ALA A 66 14.54 27.44 16.21
CA ALA A 66 14.95 27.47 14.82
C ALA A 66 15.05 28.90 14.26
N ALA A 67 14.07 29.77 14.56
CA ALA A 67 14.09 31.16 14.13
C ALA A 67 15.29 31.91 14.73
N ALA A 68 15.49 31.79 16.05
CA ALA A 68 16.60 32.43 16.76
C ALA A 68 17.97 31.95 16.27
N LEU A 69 18.09 30.69 15.85
CA LEU A 69 19.30 30.15 15.24
C LEU A 69 19.50 30.61 13.78
N ALA A 70 18.42 30.86 13.03
CA ALA A 70 18.46 31.25 11.63
C ALA A 70 18.78 32.74 11.42
N GLU A 71 18.27 33.64 12.26
CA GLU A 71 18.45 35.10 12.11
C GLU A 71 19.93 35.53 11.99
N PRO A 72 20.86 35.09 12.88
CA PRO A 72 22.27 35.48 12.77
C PRO A 72 22.95 34.97 11.50
N LEU A 73 22.42 33.91 10.87
CA LEU A 73 23.00 33.31 9.66
C LEU A 73 22.78 34.16 8.43
N ILE A 74 21.71 34.97 8.42
CA ILE A 74 21.40 35.87 7.30
C ILE A 74 22.48 36.96 7.17
N GLU A 75 22.88 37.55 8.31
CA GLU A 75 23.92 38.58 8.37
C GLU A 75 25.32 38.00 8.14
N ALA A 76 25.58 36.80 8.69
CA ALA A 76 26.86 36.12 8.54
C ALA A 76 27.06 35.45 7.16
N ALA A 77 26.06 35.47 6.28
CA ALA A 77 26.09 34.76 5.01
C ALA A 77 27.19 35.32 4.05
N PRO A 78 28.11 34.46 3.56
CA PRO A 78 29.22 34.87 2.70
C PRO A 78 28.81 35.21 1.27
N ASP A 79 27.64 34.73 0.82
CA ASP A 79 27.11 34.93 -0.52
C ASP A 79 25.57 34.98 -0.52
N ALA A 80 24.99 35.39 -1.66
CA ALA A 80 23.55 35.55 -1.81
C ALA A 80 22.77 34.25 -1.65
N ALA A 81 23.31 33.11 -2.12
CA ALA A 81 22.68 31.81 -2.01
C ALA A 81 22.60 31.33 -0.56
N THR A 82 23.67 31.51 0.22
CA THR A 82 23.70 31.19 1.66
C THR A 82 22.76 32.11 2.43
N ARG A 83 22.69 33.39 2.07
CA ARG A 83 21.75 34.35 2.67
C ARG A 83 20.31 33.95 2.39
N ARG A 84 20.00 33.55 1.16
CA ARG A 84 18.69 33.03 0.77
C ARG A 84 18.32 31.81 1.60
N ASP A 85 19.22 30.84 1.72
CA ASP A 85 18.95 29.61 2.44
C ASP A 85 18.69 29.87 3.94
N ALA A 86 19.48 30.76 4.58
CA ALA A 86 19.23 31.21 5.95
C ALA A 86 17.88 31.91 6.08
N THR A 87 17.54 32.79 5.13
CA THR A 87 16.26 33.51 5.11
C THR A 87 15.09 32.56 4.94
N HIS A 88 15.24 31.50 4.14
CA HIS A 88 14.24 30.45 3.98
C HIS A 88 14.05 29.65 5.28
N LEU A 89 15.13 29.27 5.97
CA LEU A 89 15.02 28.60 7.28
C LEU A 89 14.25 29.45 8.28
N LEU A 90 14.54 30.75 8.34
CA LEU A 90 13.79 31.70 9.17
C LEU A 90 12.31 31.75 8.77
N ALA A 91 12.00 31.84 7.47
CA ALA A 91 10.63 31.87 6.98
C ALA A 91 9.84 30.63 7.40
N ARG A 92 10.44 29.43 7.28
CA ARG A 92 9.84 28.16 7.73
C ARG A 92 9.61 28.14 9.24
N ALA A 93 10.56 28.66 10.02
CA ALA A 93 10.43 28.74 11.47
C ALA A 93 9.28 29.67 11.88
N GLN A 94 9.17 30.83 11.23
CA GLN A 94 8.08 31.78 11.44
C GLN A 94 6.72 31.18 11.05
N ALA A 95 6.64 30.51 9.89
CA ALA A 95 5.43 29.83 9.45
C ALA A 95 5.00 28.73 10.43
N GLY A 96 5.95 27.90 10.89
CA GLY A 96 5.69 26.85 11.89
C GLY A 96 5.25 27.41 13.25
N ALA A 97 5.71 28.60 13.62
CA ALA A 97 5.26 29.32 14.81
C ALA A 97 3.90 30.04 14.64
N GLY A 98 3.35 30.05 13.42
CA GLY A 98 2.08 30.72 13.09
C GLY A 98 2.19 32.21 12.77
N ASP A 99 3.40 32.75 12.60
CA ASP A 99 3.61 34.15 12.19
C ASP A 99 3.66 34.27 10.66
N HIS A 100 2.47 34.20 10.05
CA HIS A 100 2.29 34.23 8.59
C HIS A 100 2.82 35.52 7.95
N ALA A 101 2.72 36.66 8.63
CA ALA A 101 3.17 37.95 8.10
C ALA A 101 4.70 38.03 8.03
N ALA A 102 5.38 37.61 9.10
CA ALA A 102 6.83 37.53 9.10
C ALA A 102 7.32 36.48 8.10
N ALA A 103 6.68 35.31 8.07
CA ALA A 103 7.00 34.24 7.13
C ALA A 103 6.90 34.69 5.68
N ALA A 104 5.78 35.31 5.26
CA ALA A 104 5.59 35.81 3.90
C ALA A 104 6.67 36.82 3.51
N LYS A 105 7.01 37.75 4.42
CA LYS A 105 8.10 38.72 4.19
C LYS A 105 9.45 38.02 3.98
N SER A 106 9.76 37.04 4.83
CA SER A 106 11.01 36.27 4.74
C SER A 106 11.06 35.40 3.48
N TYR A 107 9.96 34.73 3.11
CA TYR A 107 9.87 33.97 1.86
C TYR A 107 10.06 34.86 0.63
N ALA A 108 9.42 36.04 0.58
CA ALA A 108 9.60 37.00 -0.50
C ALA A 108 11.05 37.54 -0.57
N ALA A 109 11.67 37.80 0.58
CA ALA A 109 13.08 38.21 0.65
C ALA A 109 14.02 37.11 0.15
N ALA A 110 13.79 35.85 0.55
CA ALA A 110 14.54 34.70 0.04
C ALA A 110 14.37 34.57 -1.48
N LEU A 111 13.15 34.71 -1.99
CA LEU A 111 12.86 34.64 -3.43
C LEU A 111 13.60 35.74 -4.21
N ALA A 112 13.65 36.96 -3.68
CA ALA A 112 14.37 38.09 -4.30
C ALA A 112 15.88 37.86 -4.38
N LEU A 113 16.48 37.25 -3.36
CA LEU A 113 17.91 36.91 -3.33
C LEU A 113 18.31 35.87 -4.41
N GLY A 114 17.35 35.12 -4.95
CA GLY A 114 17.58 34.10 -5.98
C GLY A 114 17.30 34.55 -7.42
N GLN A 115 16.87 35.80 -7.68
CA GLN A 115 16.43 36.24 -9.02
C GLN A 115 17.57 36.42 -10.04
N ASP A 116 18.81 36.59 -9.58
CA ASP A 116 19.99 36.80 -10.43
C ASP A 116 20.79 35.51 -10.70
N GLU A 117 20.32 34.34 -10.24
CA GLU A 117 20.98 33.06 -10.51
C GLU A 117 20.77 32.63 -11.98
N ALA A 118 21.86 32.42 -12.71
CA ALA A 118 21.84 32.17 -14.15
C ALA A 118 21.26 30.81 -14.60
N ALA A 119 20.94 29.91 -13.66
CA ALA A 119 20.41 28.57 -13.93
C ALA A 119 18.98 28.41 -13.35
N PRO A 120 18.06 27.67 -14.01
CA PRO A 120 16.76 27.34 -13.44
C PRO A 120 16.93 26.45 -12.20
N THR A 121 16.64 26.98 -11.03
CA THR A 121 16.74 26.31 -9.72
C THR A 121 15.35 25.88 -9.22
N ALA A 122 15.26 24.91 -8.30
CA ALA A 122 14.00 24.47 -7.65
C ALA A 122 13.48 25.48 -6.63
N ILE A 123 14.43 26.16 -5.98
CA ILE A 123 14.17 26.95 -4.80
C ILE A 123 13.13 28.04 -5.08
N PRO A 124 13.16 28.75 -6.22
CA PRO A 124 12.10 29.68 -6.57
C PRO A 124 10.71 29.04 -6.49
N ASP A 125 10.51 27.82 -7.00
CA ASP A 125 9.18 27.20 -7.01
C ASP A 125 8.70 26.80 -5.61
N VAL A 126 9.60 26.27 -4.79
CA VAL A 126 9.31 25.87 -3.40
C VAL A 126 9.02 27.10 -2.54
N LEU A 127 9.84 28.16 -2.70
CA LEU A 127 9.62 29.44 -2.04
C LEU A 127 8.34 30.09 -2.52
N ARG A 128 8.03 30.04 -3.82
CA ARG A 128 6.76 30.54 -4.39
C ARG A 128 5.57 29.76 -3.86
N MET A 129 5.67 28.44 -3.74
CA MET A 129 4.60 27.60 -3.19
C MET A 129 4.36 27.96 -1.72
N ALA A 130 5.42 28.05 -0.92
CA ALA A 130 5.33 28.43 0.48
C ALA A 130 4.80 29.86 0.65
N LEU A 131 5.36 30.82 -0.09
CA LEU A 131 4.90 32.22 -0.13
C LEU A 131 3.43 32.31 -0.52
N ALA A 132 3.00 31.59 -1.57
CA ALA A 132 1.61 31.58 -1.99
C ALA A 132 0.69 31.08 -0.87
N ARG A 133 1.08 30.04 -0.10
CA ARG A 133 0.31 29.57 1.06
C ARG A 133 0.22 30.64 2.16
N GLU A 134 1.32 31.32 2.48
CA GLU A 134 1.33 32.41 3.46
C GLU A 134 0.48 33.62 2.99
N LEU A 135 0.59 34.00 1.72
CA LEU A 135 -0.21 35.08 1.13
C LEU A 135 -1.70 34.76 1.14
N VAL A 136 -2.08 33.50 0.90
CA VAL A 136 -3.47 33.04 1.06
C VAL A 136 -3.93 33.18 2.51
N ALA A 137 -3.10 32.77 3.48
CA ALA A 137 -3.41 32.93 4.91
C ALA A 137 -3.57 34.41 5.33
N LEU A 138 -2.84 35.31 4.67
CA LEU A 138 -2.92 36.77 4.85
C LEU A 138 -4.07 37.43 4.06
N GLY A 139 -4.80 36.68 3.23
CA GLY A 139 -5.90 37.20 2.44
C GLY A 139 -5.49 37.93 1.14
N ASP A 140 -4.32 37.64 0.58
CA ASP A 140 -3.85 38.14 -0.73
C ASP A 140 -3.76 37.02 -1.79
N PRO A 141 -4.91 36.54 -2.30
CA PRO A 141 -4.95 35.45 -3.28
C PRO A 141 -4.43 35.87 -4.67
N THR A 142 -4.39 37.18 -4.98
CA THR A 142 -3.94 37.66 -6.29
C THR A 142 -2.42 37.55 -6.42
N ALA A 143 -1.69 37.98 -5.38
CA ALA A 143 -0.25 37.77 -5.32
C ALA A 143 0.10 36.28 -5.28
N ALA A 144 -0.62 35.49 -4.48
CA ALA A 144 -0.42 34.05 -4.40
C ALA A 144 -0.58 33.35 -5.77
N GLU A 145 -1.62 33.71 -6.54
CA GLU A 145 -1.84 33.09 -7.86
C GLU A 145 -0.72 33.42 -8.86
N ALA A 146 -0.14 34.62 -8.79
CA ALA A 146 0.98 35.00 -9.65
C ALA A 146 2.20 34.12 -9.39
N ASP A 147 2.51 33.84 -8.12
CA ASP A 147 3.60 32.93 -7.75
C ASP A 147 3.33 31.48 -8.17
N LEU A 148 2.11 30.98 -7.95
CA LEU A 148 1.74 29.64 -8.41
C LEU A 148 1.77 29.50 -9.93
N ARG A 149 1.44 30.57 -10.67
CA ARG A 149 1.51 30.56 -12.14
C ARG A 149 2.95 30.40 -12.62
N ALA A 150 3.90 31.05 -11.97
CA ALA A 150 5.31 30.89 -12.30
C ALA A 150 5.78 29.43 -12.11
N ILE A 151 5.28 28.73 -11.09
CA ILE A 151 5.55 27.29 -10.90
C ILE A 151 4.98 26.45 -12.05
N ASP A 152 3.73 26.72 -12.45
CA ASP A 152 3.10 25.99 -13.56
C ASP A 152 3.82 26.22 -14.90
N ASP A 153 4.30 27.45 -15.14
CA ASP A 153 5.05 27.82 -16.34
C ASP A 153 6.43 27.14 -16.41
N GLU A 154 6.97 26.63 -15.30
CA GLU A 154 8.24 25.88 -15.23
C GLU A 154 8.02 24.37 -15.50
N PRO A 155 8.33 23.85 -16.71
CA PRO A 155 7.92 22.52 -17.10
C PRO A 155 8.58 21.38 -16.32
N SER A 156 9.72 21.67 -15.68
CA SER A 156 10.50 20.67 -14.96
C SER A 156 10.12 20.56 -13.48
N SER A 157 9.29 21.47 -12.95
CA SER A 157 8.93 21.52 -11.53
C SER A 157 8.12 20.31 -11.06
N ALA A 158 8.46 19.77 -9.89
CA ALA A 158 7.66 18.71 -9.26
C ALA A 158 6.33 19.23 -8.68
N LEU A 159 6.23 20.55 -8.45
CA LEU A 159 5.10 21.19 -7.78
C LEU A 159 3.98 21.64 -8.72
N ARG A 160 4.10 21.41 -10.03
CA ARG A 160 3.15 21.90 -11.04
C ARG A 160 1.73 21.41 -10.80
N GLU A 161 1.57 20.14 -10.44
CA GLU A 161 0.25 19.57 -10.16
C GLU A 161 -0.43 20.34 -9.02
N GLU A 162 0.29 20.52 -7.91
CA GLU A 162 -0.22 21.25 -6.76
C GLU A 162 -0.45 22.73 -7.08
N ALA A 163 0.43 23.35 -7.86
CA ALA A 163 0.30 24.75 -8.25
C ALA A 163 -0.95 24.99 -9.10
N VAL A 164 -1.18 24.16 -10.11
CA VAL A 164 -2.40 24.22 -10.94
C VAL A 164 -3.65 24.00 -10.08
N ARG A 165 -3.61 23.03 -9.15
CA ARG A 165 -4.72 22.76 -8.22
C ARG A 165 -5.05 23.96 -7.35
N LEU A 166 -4.05 24.55 -6.69
CA LEU A 166 -4.23 25.71 -5.82
C LEU A 166 -4.69 26.94 -6.61
N ARG A 167 -4.12 27.20 -7.79
CA ARG A 167 -4.58 28.28 -8.67
C ARG A 167 -6.04 28.12 -9.06
N ALA A 168 -6.45 26.91 -9.46
CA ALA A 168 -7.83 26.64 -9.81
C ALA A 168 -8.77 27.00 -8.66
N HIS A 169 -8.34 26.73 -7.42
CA HIS A 169 -9.08 27.09 -6.22
C HIS A 169 -9.16 28.60 -5.97
N LEU A 170 -8.02 29.30 -5.97
CA LEU A 170 -7.99 30.75 -5.76
C LEU A 170 -8.80 31.52 -6.82
N VAL A 171 -8.67 31.10 -8.08
CA VAL A 171 -9.43 31.67 -9.20
C VAL A 171 -10.93 31.43 -9.02
N LEU A 172 -11.32 30.25 -8.55
CA LEU A 172 -12.72 29.95 -8.24
C LEU A 172 -13.25 30.87 -7.13
N GLU A 173 -12.49 31.05 -6.04
CA GLU A 173 -12.87 31.91 -4.91
C GLU A 173 -12.95 33.39 -5.29
N SER A 174 -12.12 33.85 -6.23
CA SER A 174 -12.19 35.21 -6.79
C SER A 174 -13.44 35.48 -7.65
N GLY A 175 -14.19 34.43 -8.01
CA GLY A 175 -15.40 34.50 -8.82
C GLY A 175 -15.20 34.31 -10.33
N ASP A 176 -13.97 34.07 -10.81
CA ASP A 176 -13.68 33.81 -12.23
C ASP A 176 -13.89 32.32 -12.58
N GLY A 177 -15.16 31.90 -12.61
CA GLY A 177 -15.53 30.50 -12.86
C GLY A 177 -15.09 29.96 -14.22
N LYS A 178 -14.89 30.82 -15.23
CA LYS A 178 -14.41 30.41 -16.56
C LYS A 178 -12.94 30.01 -16.50
N ARG A 179 -12.10 30.82 -15.86
CA ARG A 179 -10.68 30.50 -15.73
C ARG A 179 -10.44 29.34 -14.77
N ALA A 180 -11.21 29.26 -13.69
CA ALA A 180 -11.18 28.11 -12.77
C ALA A 180 -11.49 26.80 -13.50
N ARG A 181 -12.54 26.77 -14.35
CA ARG A 181 -12.87 25.61 -15.18
C ARG A 181 -11.69 25.15 -16.02
N ASN A 182 -11.06 26.07 -16.76
CA ASN A 182 -9.95 25.73 -17.63
C ASN A 182 -8.79 25.07 -16.86
N LEU A 183 -8.48 25.58 -15.66
CA LEU A 183 -7.42 25.02 -14.81
C LEU A 183 -7.78 23.63 -14.27
N TYR A 184 -9.03 23.41 -13.86
CA TYR A 184 -9.46 22.07 -13.42
C TYR A 184 -9.50 21.06 -14.57
N GLU A 185 -9.94 21.45 -15.77
CA GLU A 185 -9.89 20.60 -16.98
C GLU A 185 -8.44 20.30 -17.39
N GLU A 186 -7.54 21.26 -17.20
CA GLU A 186 -6.11 21.07 -17.41
C GLU A 186 -5.51 20.06 -16.43
N LEU A 187 -5.88 20.14 -15.14
CA LEU A 187 -5.44 19.21 -14.10
C LEU A 187 -5.83 17.77 -14.46
N GLU A 188 -7.10 17.54 -14.84
CA GLU A 188 -7.60 16.23 -15.28
C GLU A 188 -6.84 15.72 -16.50
N LYS A 189 -6.52 16.60 -17.46
CA LYS A 189 -5.86 16.21 -18.70
C LYS A 189 -4.39 15.86 -18.49
N ARG A 190 -3.66 16.65 -17.69
CA ARG A 190 -2.21 16.51 -17.48
C ARG A 190 -1.90 15.42 -16.48
N TRP A 191 -2.66 15.34 -15.39
CA TRP A 191 -2.50 14.38 -14.30
C TRP A 191 -3.82 13.65 -13.99
N PRO A 192 -4.36 12.87 -14.94
CA PRO A 192 -5.61 12.11 -14.74
C PRO A 192 -5.54 11.09 -13.61
N ASP A 193 -4.31 10.75 -13.19
CA ASP A 193 -3.99 9.72 -12.23
C ASP A 193 -3.67 10.28 -10.84
N ALA A 194 -3.68 11.61 -10.68
CA ALA A 194 -3.38 12.27 -9.43
C ALA A 194 -4.59 12.24 -8.46
N PRO A 195 -4.36 12.18 -7.13
CA PRO A 195 -5.42 12.35 -6.13
C PRO A 195 -6.25 13.62 -6.35
N ALA A 196 -5.60 14.70 -6.80
CA ALA A 196 -6.22 16.00 -7.07
C ALA A 196 -7.22 15.98 -8.25
N ALA A 197 -7.15 14.99 -9.16
CA ALA A 197 -8.06 14.91 -10.31
C ALA A 197 -9.53 14.74 -9.88
N ARG A 198 -9.78 14.03 -8.77
CA ARG A 198 -11.15 13.85 -8.24
C ARG A 198 -11.69 15.12 -7.61
N GLU A 199 -10.83 15.88 -6.94
CA GLU A 199 -11.18 17.23 -6.45
C GLU A 199 -11.62 18.11 -7.63
N ALA A 200 -10.84 18.11 -8.72
CA ALA A 200 -11.18 18.86 -9.93
C ALA A 200 -12.56 18.49 -10.49
N TRP A 201 -12.93 17.20 -10.52
CA TRP A 201 -14.26 16.77 -10.96
C TRP A 201 -15.39 17.39 -10.12
N VAL A 202 -15.27 17.41 -8.79
CA VAL A 202 -16.27 18.02 -7.90
C VAL A 202 -16.39 19.52 -8.16
N ARG A 203 -15.26 20.20 -8.35
CA ARG A 203 -15.22 21.65 -8.62
C ARG A 203 -15.80 21.99 -10.00
N LEU A 204 -15.50 21.20 -11.02
CA LEU A 204 -16.09 21.33 -12.36
C LEU A 204 -17.60 21.13 -12.33
N ALA A 205 -18.08 20.15 -11.57
CA ALA A 205 -19.50 19.93 -11.37
C ALA A 205 -20.17 21.12 -10.65
N ALA A 206 -19.54 21.69 -9.62
CA ALA A 206 -20.04 22.91 -8.97
C ALA A 206 -20.15 24.09 -9.96
N LEU A 207 -19.17 24.25 -10.85
CA LEU A 207 -19.20 25.24 -11.93
C LEU A 207 -20.28 24.95 -12.98
N ASP A 208 -20.55 23.69 -13.28
CA ASP A 208 -21.65 23.28 -14.16
C ASP A 208 -23.01 23.61 -13.55
N LEU A 209 -23.19 23.38 -12.24
CA LEU A 209 -24.38 23.79 -11.50
C LEU A 209 -24.61 25.30 -11.58
N ALA A 210 -23.55 26.09 -11.36
CA ALA A 210 -23.62 27.56 -11.46
C ALA A 210 -23.98 28.04 -12.88
N ALA A 211 -23.60 27.28 -13.91
CA ALA A 211 -23.89 27.57 -15.31
C ALA A 211 -25.21 26.96 -15.81
N GLY A 212 -26.04 26.38 -14.94
CA GLY A 212 -27.32 25.77 -15.31
C GLY A 212 -27.21 24.40 -16.01
N ARG A 213 -26.02 23.78 -16.05
CA ARG A 213 -25.79 22.43 -16.59
C ARG A 213 -25.96 21.37 -15.49
N ALA A 214 -27.14 21.36 -14.87
CA ALA A 214 -27.41 20.52 -13.70
C ALA A 214 -27.23 19.02 -13.98
N ASP A 215 -27.67 18.55 -15.14
CA ASP A 215 -27.61 17.12 -15.50
C ASP A 215 -26.17 16.61 -15.60
N GLU A 216 -25.27 17.38 -16.20
CA GLU A 216 -23.86 16.99 -16.32
C GLU A 216 -23.14 17.05 -14.96
N ALA A 217 -23.42 18.08 -14.17
CA ALA A 217 -22.88 18.20 -12.82
C ALA A 217 -23.31 17.03 -11.93
N GLN A 218 -24.59 16.68 -11.97
CA GLN A 218 -25.15 15.59 -11.18
C GLN A 218 -24.46 14.26 -11.51
N LYS A 219 -24.28 13.92 -12.79
CA LYS A 219 -23.58 12.69 -13.21
C LYS A 219 -22.16 12.60 -12.64
N VAL A 220 -21.43 13.73 -12.62
CA VAL A 220 -20.07 13.78 -12.10
C VAL A 220 -20.06 13.64 -10.58
N LEU A 221 -20.91 14.39 -9.86
CA LEU A 221 -21.03 14.30 -8.41
C LEU A 221 -21.44 12.91 -7.96
N GLU A 222 -22.42 12.30 -8.63
CA GLU A 222 -22.85 10.94 -8.35
C GLU A 222 -21.72 9.94 -8.58
N ARG A 223 -20.94 10.08 -9.65
CA ARG A 223 -19.77 9.24 -9.89
C ARG A 223 -18.73 9.38 -8.79
N VAL A 224 -18.39 10.61 -8.38
CA VAL A 224 -17.37 10.85 -7.35
C VAL A 224 -17.83 10.31 -5.99
N ALA A 225 -19.05 10.67 -5.58
CA ALA A 225 -19.66 10.21 -4.32
C ALA A 225 -19.80 8.68 -4.29
N ARG A 226 -20.05 8.03 -5.43
CA ARG A 226 -20.11 6.58 -5.52
C ARG A 226 -18.72 5.96 -5.45
N THR A 227 -17.78 6.38 -6.30
CA THR A 227 -16.49 5.70 -6.53
C THR A 227 -15.43 5.97 -5.46
N ALA A 228 -15.53 7.07 -4.72
CA ALA A 228 -14.59 7.41 -3.65
C ALA A 228 -15.33 7.94 -2.40
N PRO A 229 -16.31 7.20 -1.85
CA PRO A 229 -17.30 7.70 -0.90
C PRO A 229 -16.71 8.16 0.43
N ALA A 230 -15.52 7.67 0.77
CA ALA A 230 -14.80 8.02 1.99
C ALA A 230 -13.74 9.10 1.79
N SER A 231 -13.41 9.44 0.54
CA SER A 231 -12.47 10.53 0.26
C SER A 231 -13.12 11.88 0.55
N ARG A 232 -12.31 12.90 0.83
CA ARG A 232 -12.79 14.28 0.98
C ARG A 232 -13.68 14.71 -0.19
N ALA A 233 -13.27 14.44 -1.43
CA ALA A 233 -14.04 14.78 -2.63
C ALA A 233 -15.38 14.02 -2.71
N GLY A 234 -15.41 12.75 -2.29
CA GLY A 234 -16.64 11.95 -2.23
C GLY A 234 -17.64 12.46 -1.20
N LEU A 235 -17.16 12.77 0.01
CA LEU A 235 -17.98 13.37 1.08
C LEU A 235 -18.54 14.72 0.65
N GLU A 236 -17.71 15.56 0.02
CA GLU A 236 -18.14 16.85 -0.49
C GLU A 236 -19.18 16.71 -1.61
N ALA A 237 -18.96 15.81 -2.58
CA ALA A 237 -19.93 15.56 -3.63
C ALA A 237 -21.28 15.09 -3.08
N ALA A 238 -21.27 14.24 -2.06
CA ALA A 238 -22.47 13.79 -1.36
C ALA A 238 -23.21 14.94 -0.64
N LEU A 239 -22.49 15.86 0.00
CA LEU A 239 -23.07 17.05 0.62
C LEU A 239 -23.75 17.95 -0.42
N ILE A 240 -23.09 18.23 -1.54
CA ILE A 240 -23.64 19.07 -2.62
C ILE A 240 -24.94 18.47 -3.16
N LEU A 241 -24.97 17.15 -3.39
CA LEU A 241 -26.18 16.47 -3.83
C LEU A 241 -27.32 16.63 -2.81
N ARG A 242 -27.03 16.40 -1.52
CA ARG A 242 -28.01 16.51 -0.42
C ARG A 242 -28.62 17.91 -0.31
N GLU A 243 -27.80 18.95 -0.34
CA GLU A 243 -28.27 20.35 -0.22
C GLU A 243 -29.22 20.76 -1.35
N ARG A 244 -29.11 20.12 -2.52
CA ARG A 244 -29.99 20.36 -3.67
C ARG A 244 -31.24 19.49 -3.68
N GLY A 245 -31.44 18.68 -2.64
CA GLY A 245 -32.51 17.67 -2.62
C GLY A 245 -32.32 16.60 -3.71
N LEU A 246 -31.10 16.47 -4.23
CA LEU A 246 -30.75 15.41 -5.17
C LEU A 246 -30.34 14.17 -4.39
N ARG A 247 -30.54 13.03 -5.03
CA ARG A 247 -30.18 11.73 -4.48
C ARG A 247 -28.68 11.64 -4.27
N VAL A 248 -28.28 11.19 -3.09
CA VAL A 248 -26.89 10.88 -2.77
C VAL A 248 -26.65 9.40 -3.10
N PRO A 249 -25.63 9.05 -3.91
CA PRO A 249 -25.25 7.66 -4.12
C PRO A 249 -24.97 6.95 -2.80
N LEU A 250 -25.24 5.65 -2.78
CA LEU A 250 -25.10 4.77 -1.63
C LEU A 250 -26.07 5.08 -0.48
N ASP A 251 -27.08 5.93 -0.70
CA ASP A 251 -28.20 6.14 0.22
C ASP A 251 -28.86 4.78 0.56
N PRO A 252 -28.85 4.34 1.83
CA PRO A 252 -29.52 3.12 2.23
C PRO A 252 -31.04 3.15 2.05
N GLU A 253 -31.67 4.32 2.16
CA GLU A 253 -33.14 4.45 2.12
C GLU A 253 -33.68 4.40 0.68
N HIS A 254 -32.92 4.92 -0.27
CA HIS A 254 -33.32 4.99 -1.68
C HIS A 254 -32.24 4.38 -2.59
N PRO A 255 -31.97 3.07 -2.54
CA PRO A 255 -30.91 2.45 -3.32
C PRO A 255 -31.21 2.47 -4.84
N THR A 256 -30.16 2.38 -5.65
CA THR A 256 -30.25 2.16 -7.11
C THR A 256 -29.39 0.98 -7.49
N LEU A 257 -29.70 0.39 -8.66
CA LEU A 257 -28.92 -0.70 -9.22
C LEU A 257 -27.43 -0.34 -9.37
N ASP A 258 -27.21 0.86 -9.87
CA ASP A 258 -25.92 1.49 -10.08
C ASP A 258 -25.05 1.58 -8.79
N ASP A 259 -25.69 1.81 -7.64
CA ASP A 259 -25.03 1.87 -6.34
C ASP A 259 -24.65 0.48 -5.83
N VAL A 260 -25.57 -0.49 -5.94
CA VAL A 260 -25.31 -1.88 -5.53
C VAL A 260 -24.33 -2.59 -6.47
N GLU A 261 -24.27 -2.21 -7.75
CA GLU A 261 -23.22 -2.65 -8.68
C GLU A 261 -21.83 -2.23 -8.21
N TYR A 262 -21.70 -0.96 -7.79
CA TYR A 262 -20.46 -0.47 -7.20
C TYR A 262 -20.15 -1.14 -5.87
N LEU A 263 -21.13 -1.26 -4.96
CA LEU A 263 -20.89 -1.96 -3.68
C LEU A 263 -20.40 -3.39 -3.92
N ASN A 264 -20.96 -4.11 -4.89
CA ASN A 264 -20.49 -5.45 -5.26
C ASN A 264 -19.09 -5.43 -5.89
N SER A 265 -18.75 -4.46 -6.76
CA SER A 265 -17.40 -4.35 -7.33
C SER A 265 -16.33 -4.11 -6.25
N GLU A 266 -16.67 -3.31 -5.25
CA GLU A 266 -15.83 -3.04 -4.07
C GLU A 266 -15.92 -4.12 -2.98
N ARG A 267 -16.62 -5.24 -3.25
CA ARG A 267 -16.81 -6.34 -2.31
C ARG A 267 -17.47 -5.93 -0.98
N ARG A 268 -18.26 -4.85 -0.98
CA ARG A 268 -19.06 -4.34 0.15
C ARG A 268 -20.43 -5.03 0.22
N PHE A 269 -20.42 -6.36 0.20
CA PHE A 269 -21.63 -7.18 0.07
C PHE A 269 -22.62 -7.01 1.23
N THR A 270 -22.12 -6.83 2.47
CA THR A 270 -22.96 -6.58 3.65
C THR A 270 -23.81 -5.32 3.51
N GLU A 271 -23.28 -4.30 2.83
CA GLU A 271 -24.01 -3.06 2.55
C GLU A 271 -24.96 -3.23 1.35
N SER A 272 -24.54 -4.02 0.37
CA SER A 272 -25.29 -4.27 -0.87
C SER A 272 -26.59 -5.06 -0.62
N LEU A 273 -26.54 -6.10 0.22
CA LEU A 273 -27.62 -7.07 0.41
C LEU A 273 -28.99 -6.44 0.77
N PRO A 274 -29.14 -5.63 1.86
CA PRO A 274 -30.45 -5.05 2.20
C PRO A 274 -30.96 -4.07 1.13
N ARG A 275 -30.06 -3.41 0.40
CA ARG A 275 -30.41 -2.49 -0.69
C ARG A 275 -30.95 -3.24 -1.91
N LEU A 276 -30.41 -4.42 -2.19
CA LEU A 276 -30.88 -5.29 -3.28
C LEU A 276 -32.29 -5.82 -3.01
N GLU A 277 -32.64 -6.12 -1.76
CA GLU A 277 -34.00 -6.53 -1.39
C GLU A 277 -35.04 -5.45 -1.71
N VAL A 278 -34.73 -4.18 -1.37
CA VAL A 278 -35.57 -3.02 -1.72
C VAL A 278 -35.73 -2.88 -3.24
N LEU A 279 -34.63 -2.97 -3.98
CA LEU A 279 -34.64 -2.86 -5.45
C LEU A 279 -35.45 -3.97 -6.12
N ILE A 280 -35.37 -5.20 -5.61
CA ILE A 280 -36.15 -6.33 -6.13
C ILE A 280 -37.64 -6.11 -5.85
N ALA A 281 -38.01 -5.69 -4.64
CA ALA A 281 -39.40 -5.41 -4.28
C ALA A 281 -40.01 -4.32 -5.18
N ASP A 282 -39.28 -3.21 -5.40
CA ASP A 282 -39.71 -2.14 -6.30
C ASP A 282 -39.84 -2.63 -7.75
N ALA A 283 -38.85 -3.36 -8.27
CA ALA A 283 -38.90 -3.90 -9.63
C ALA A 283 -40.09 -4.85 -9.84
N VAL A 284 -40.40 -5.70 -8.85
CA VAL A 284 -41.57 -6.58 -8.85
C VAL A 284 -42.86 -5.75 -8.87
N ALA A 285 -42.98 -4.73 -8.02
CA ALA A 285 -44.16 -3.85 -7.97
C ALA A 285 -44.40 -3.12 -9.29
N ARG A 286 -43.32 -2.64 -9.93
CA ARG A 286 -43.37 -1.98 -11.26
C ARG A 286 -43.49 -2.96 -12.43
N LYS A 287 -43.46 -4.27 -12.19
CA LYS A 287 -43.41 -5.33 -13.20
C LYS A 287 -42.23 -5.18 -14.17
N ASP A 288 -41.11 -4.60 -13.71
CA ASP A 288 -39.89 -4.40 -14.47
C ASP A 288 -38.99 -5.63 -14.38
N ARG A 289 -39.23 -6.61 -15.25
CA ARG A 289 -38.49 -7.88 -15.26
C ARG A 289 -37.01 -7.73 -15.57
N ARG A 290 -36.59 -6.67 -16.27
CA ARG A 290 -35.17 -6.45 -16.58
C ARG A 290 -34.43 -5.98 -15.32
N ALA A 291 -35.00 -5.01 -14.60
CA ALA A 291 -34.44 -4.53 -13.34
C ALA A 291 -34.42 -5.65 -12.27
N GLU A 292 -35.51 -6.41 -12.15
CA GLU A 292 -35.60 -7.52 -11.20
C GLU A 292 -34.50 -8.56 -11.43
N ARG A 293 -34.30 -9.00 -12.69
CA ARG A 293 -33.23 -9.95 -13.03
C ARG A 293 -31.85 -9.41 -12.67
N ARG A 294 -31.57 -8.15 -12.99
CA ARG A 294 -30.24 -7.57 -12.74
C ARG A 294 -29.98 -7.38 -11.25
N ALA A 295 -30.99 -6.98 -10.46
CA ALA A 295 -30.88 -6.92 -9.01
C ALA A 295 -30.70 -8.32 -8.39
N ARG A 296 -31.43 -9.34 -8.85
CA ARG A 296 -31.25 -10.72 -8.38
C ARG A 296 -29.89 -11.31 -8.75
N ASP A 297 -29.33 -10.99 -9.91
CA ASP A 297 -27.97 -11.39 -10.30
C ASP A 297 -26.91 -10.83 -9.33
N LEU A 298 -27.06 -9.56 -8.94
CA LEU A 298 -26.21 -8.92 -7.93
C LEU A 298 -26.45 -9.50 -6.52
N LEU A 299 -27.70 -9.81 -6.17
CA LEU A 299 -28.07 -10.45 -4.90
C LEU A 299 -27.44 -11.83 -4.78
N MET A 300 -27.56 -12.67 -5.81
CA MET A 300 -26.94 -13.98 -5.88
C MET A 300 -25.42 -13.90 -5.63
N THR A 301 -24.76 -12.91 -6.22
CA THR A 301 -23.32 -12.67 -6.00
C THR A 301 -23.06 -12.25 -4.54
N ALA A 302 -23.82 -11.31 -4.00
CA ALA A 302 -23.65 -10.83 -2.63
C ALA A 302 -23.90 -11.94 -1.60
N GLN A 303 -24.98 -12.71 -1.76
CA GLN A 303 -25.30 -13.88 -0.92
C GLN A 303 -24.18 -14.90 -0.93
N TYR A 304 -23.68 -15.27 -2.12
CA TYR A 304 -22.57 -16.22 -2.22
C TYR A 304 -21.30 -15.74 -1.51
N GLN A 305 -20.97 -14.45 -1.64
CA GLN A 305 -19.76 -13.87 -1.02
C GLN A 305 -19.90 -13.65 0.49
N LEU A 306 -21.13 -13.52 0.98
CA LEU A 306 -21.48 -13.49 2.41
C LEU A 306 -21.73 -14.88 2.99
N GLU A 307 -21.46 -15.93 2.22
CA GLU A 307 -21.63 -17.34 2.64
C GLU A 307 -23.10 -17.73 2.92
N ASP A 308 -24.07 -16.94 2.44
CA ASP A 308 -25.47 -17.34 2.31
C ASP A 308 -25.65 -18.19 1.04
N PHE A 309 -25.09 -19.40 1.08
CA PHE A 309 -25.10 -20.31 -0.07
C PHE A 309 -26.50 -20.81 -0.40
N ALA A 310 -27.36 -21.02 0.59
CA ALA A 310 -28.74 -21.43 0.40
C ALA A 310 -29.54 -20.34 -0.32
N GLY A 311 -29.41 -19.08 0.12
CA GLY A 311 -30.02 -17.94 -0.56
C GLY A 311 -29.48 -17.76 -1.98
N ALA A 312 -28.17 -17.86 -2.19
CA ALA A 312 -27.57 -17.77 -3.52
C ALA A 312 -28.09 -18.85 -4.49
N LEU A 313 -28.28 -20.09 -4.02
CA LEU A 313 -28.86 -21.18 -4.81
C LEU A 313 -30.32 -20.93 -5.17
N ALA A 314 -31.12 -20.46 -4.21
CA ALA A 314 -32.53 -20.11 -4.45
C ALA A 314 -32.65 -18.97 -5.49
N THR A 315 -31.84 -17.92 -5.34
CA THR A 315 -31.79 -16.82 -6.30
C THR A 315 -31.32 -17.28 -7.68
N SER A 316 -30.33 -18.18 -7.73
CA SER A 316 -29.86 -18.79 -8.98
C SER A 316 -30.95 -19.57 -9.70
N ALA A 317 -31.71 -20.41 -8.99
CA ALA A 317 -32.78 -21.20 -9.59
C ALA A 317 -33.86 -20.29 -10.21
N TRP A 318 -34.21 -19.21 -9.50
CA TRP A 318 -35.12 -18.21 -10.04
C TRP A 318 -34.57 -17.57 -11.32
N LEU A 319 -33.28 -17.19 -11.34
CA LEU A 319 -32.66 -16.58 -12.53
C LEU A 319 -32.66 -17.53 -13.72
N ASP A 320 -32.36 -18.82 -13.52
CA ASP A 320 -32.38 -19.85 -14.56
C ASP A 320 -33.77 -19.96 -15.21
N GLU A 321 -34.84 -19.93 -14.41
CA GLU A 321 -36.24 -20.01 -14.89
C GLU A 321 -36.70 -18.74 -15.62
N HIS A 322 -36.10 -17.58 -15.31
CA HIS A 322 -36.55 -16.27 -15.78
C HIS A 322 -35.64 -15.67 -16.86
N GLY A 323 -34.71 -16.44 -17.44
CA GLY A 323 -33.81 -16.00 -18.52
C GLY A 323 -32.65 -15.11 -18.05
N GLY A 324 -32.27 -15.21 -16.78
CA GLY A 324 -31.03 -14.65 -16.24
C GLY A 324 -29.86 -15.64 -16.31
N GLY A 325 -28.65 -15.16 -16.07
CA GLY A 325 -27.49 -16.04 -15.84
C GLY A 325 -27.43 -16.41 -14.37
N GLY A 326 -27.88 -17.61 -13.99
CA GLY A 326 -27.69 -18.11 -12.63
C GLY A 326 -26.21 -18.35 -12.29
N LEU A 327 -25.96 -19.01 -11.15
CA LEU A 327 -24.62 -19.41 -10.77
C LEU A 327 -24.01 -20.30 -11.85
N SER A 328 -22.78 -19.98 -12.24
CA SER A 328 -21.95 -20.88 -13.05
C SER A 328 -21.87 -22.25 -12.38
N ASP A 329 -21.71 -23.32 -13.16
CA ASP A 329 -21.54 -24.69 -12.64
C ASP A 329 -20.50 -24.76 -11.52
N TYR A 330 -19.40 -24.02 -11.69
CA TYR A 330 -18.32 -23.93 -10.71
C TYR A 330 -18.79 -23.39 -9.35
N THR A 331 -19.57 -22.31 -9.38
CA THR A 331 -20.06 -21.63 -8.18
C THR A 331 -21.26 -22.37 -7.57
N ARG A 332 -22.14 -22.92 -8.42
CA ARG A 332 -23.31 -23.71 -8.03
C ARG A 332 -22.91 -24.97 -7.26
N ALA A 333 -21.94 -25.72 -7.78
CA ALA A 333 -21.44 -26.92 -7.11
C ALA A 333 -20.85 -26.59 -5.72
N ARG A 334 -20.09 -25.51 -5.60
CA ARG A 334 -19.57 -25.06 -4.29
C ARG A 334 -20.66 -24.67 -3.32
N ALA A 335 -21.62 -23.86 -3.76
CA ALA A 335 -22.73 -23.46 -2.90
C ALA A 335 -23.48 -24.69 -2.37
N LEU A 336 -23.78 -25.68 -3.22
CA LEU A 336 -24.40 -26.94 -2.81
C LEU A 336 -23.55 -27.69 -1.78
N ALA A 337 -22.24 -27.80 -2.03
CA ALA A 337 -21.31 -28.44 -1.11
C ALA A 337 -21.23 -27.72 0.26
N TYR A 338 -21.20 -26.38 0.29
CA TYR A 338 -21.22 -25.59 1.53
C TYR A 338 -22.55 -25.72 2.29
N THR A 339 -23.66 -25.96 1.60
CA THR A 339 -24.95 -26.31 2.25
C THR A 339 -25.04 -27.76 2.74
N GLY A 340 -23.99 -28.57 2.52
CA GLY A 340 -23.93 -29.97 2.92
C GLY A 340 -24.42 -30.97 1.86
N ASP A 341 -24.94 -30.52 0.71
CA ASP A 341 -25.38 -31.40 -0.38
C ASP A 341 -24.28 -31.65 -1.41
N MET A 342 -23.26 -32.38 -0.97
CA MET A 342 -22.14 -32.75 -1.84
C MET A 342 -22.56 -33.68 -3.00
N ALA A 343 -23.65 -34.44 -2.84
CA ALA A 343 -24.15 -35.32 -3.90
C ALA A 343 -24.77 -34.51 -5.06
N ALA A 344 -25.56 -33.49 -4.76
CA ALA A 344 -26.05 -32.56 -5.77
C ALA A 344 -24.90 -31.76 -6.39
N ALA A 345 -23.92 -31.35 -5.59
CA ALA A 345 -22.75 -30.61 -6.07
C ALA A 345 -21.96 -31.39 -7.14
N GLU A 346 -21.77 -32.70 -6.96
CA GLU A 346 -21.12 -33.54 -7.97
C GLU A 346 -21.94 -33.65 -9.25
N LYS A 347 -23.27 -33.79 -9.13
CA LYS A 347 -24.18 -33.92 -10.29
C LYS A 347 -24.15 -32.69 -11.21
N VAL A 348 -23.74 -31.53 -10.71
CA VAL A 348 -23.52 -30.32 -11.53
C VAL A 348 -22.47 -30.59 -12.63
N TYR A 349 -21.45 -31.40 -12.34
CA TYR A 349 -20.40 -31.71 -13.30
C TYR A 349 -20.56 -33.07 -13.99
N VAL A 350 -21.13 -34.05 -13.29
CA VAL A 350 -21.24 -35.43 -13.78
C VAL A 350 -22.69 -35.92 -13.75
N GLY A 351 -23.39 -35.74 -14.87
CA GLY A 351 -24.72 -36.31 -15.11
C GLY A 351 -24.69 -37.79 -15.53
N PRO A 352 -25.87 -38.42 -15.70
CA PRO A 352 -25.97 -39.79 -16.22
C PRO A 352 -25.39 -39.88 -17.64
N GLY A 353 -24.20 -40.46 -17.77
CA GLY A 353 -23.55 -40.71 -19.07
C GLY A 353 -22.42 -39.75 -19.44
N GLU A 354 -22.23 -38.66 -18.71
CA GLU A 354 -21.19 -37.66 -18.99
C GLU A 354 -19.87 -38.02 -18.32
N LYS A 355 -18.84 -38.25 -19.15
CA LYS A 355 -17.64 -39.03 -18.81
C LYS A 355 -16.34 -38.35 -19.26
N ASN A 356 -16.32 -37.05 -19.56
CA ASN A 356 -15.09 -36.42 -20.02
C ASN A 356 -14.13 -36.13 -18.84
N ARG A 357 -12.86 -35.93 -19.16
CA ARG A 357 -11.81 -35.68 -18.17
C ARG A 357 -12.09 -34.45 -17.30
N ALA A 358 -12.47 -33.33 -17.93
CA ALA A 358 -12.63 -32.04 -17.24
C ALA A 358 -13.71 -32.07 -16.16
N ALA A 359 -14.83 -32.76 -16.40
CA ALA A 359 -15.88 -32.96 -15.40
C ALA A 359 -15.36 -33.66 -14.13
N TRP A 360 -14.64 -34.77 -14.30
CA TRP A 360 -14.04 -35.48 -13.17
C TRP A 360 -12.94 -34.67 -12.46
N SER A 361 -12.20 -33.84 -13.19
CA SER A 361 -11.25 -32.90 -12.59
C SER A 361 -11.96 -31.87 -11.70
N ARG A 362 -13.13 -31.36 -12.11
CA ARG A 362 -13.93 -30.43 -11.31
C ARG A 362 -14.53 -31.08 -10.06
N VAL A 363 -15.03 -32.30 -10.17
CA VAL A 363 -15.46 -33.11 -9.00
C VAL A 363 -14.30 -33.29 -8.04
N ALA A 364 -13.13 -33.62 -8.56
CA ALA A 364 -11.94 -33.82 -7.75
C ALA A 364 -11.49 -32.54 -7.05
N GLU A 365 -11.48 -31.40 -7.74
CA GLU A 365 -11.21 -30.08 -7.15
C GLU A 365 -12.20 -29.73 -6.04
N LEU A 366 -13.48 -29.99 -6.26
CA LEU A 366 -14.52 -29.74 -5.26
C LEU A 366 -14.31 -30.62 -4.02
N ARG A 367 -14.16 -31.93 -4.18
CA ARG A 367 -13.91 -32.85 -3.06
C ARG A 367 -12.61 -32.51 -2.33
N TYR A 368 -11.56 -32.14 -3.06
CA TYR A 368 -10.29 -31.68 -2.51
C TYR A 368 -10.50 -30.43 -1.65
N GLU A 369 -11.25 -29.46 -2.17
CA GLU A 369 -11.58 -28.23 -1.45
C GLU A 369 -12.35 -28.54 -0.17
N PHE A 370 -13.20 -29.55 -0.08
CA PHE A 370 -13.92 -29.86 1.16
C PHE A 370 -13.21 -30.88 2.07
N GLY A 371 -11.91 -31.11 1.86
CA GLY A 371 -11.12 -32.04 2.67
C GLY A 371 -11.50 -33.51 2.49
N GLN A 372 -12.30 -33.84 1.48
CA GLN A 372 -12.72 -35.21 1.15
C GLN A 372 -11.68 -35.87 0.23
N TYR A 373 -10.47 -36.01 0.76
CA TYR A 373 -9.28 -36.37 -0.02
C TYR A 373 -9.37 -37.75 -0.68
N ARG A 374 -10.10 -38.71 -0.09
CA ARG A 374 -10.28 -40.04 -0.67
C ARG A 374 -11.15 -40.00 -1.92
N GLU A 375 -12.25 -39.28 -1.84
CA GLU A 375 -13.19 -39.04 -2.94
C GLU A 375 -12.51 -38.20 -4.03
N ALA A 376 -11.77 -37.16 -3.63
CA ALA A 376 -10.97 -36.32 -4.53
C ALA A 376 -9.93 -37.16 -5.31
N TYR A 377 -9.16 -38.00 -4.62
CA TYR A 377 -8.19 -38.90 -5.24
C TYR A 377 -8.85 -39.83 -6.28
N ARG A 378 -9.99 -40.44 -5.93
CA ARG A 378 -10.76 -41.30 -6.85
C ARG A 378 -11.25 -40.52 -8.07
N ALA A 379 -11.71 -39.29 -7.89
CA ALA A 379 -12.17 -38.44 -8.98
C ALA A 379 -11.01 -38.01 -9.90
N TYR A 380 -9.86 -37.59 -9.36
CA TYR A 380 -8.66 -37.32 -10.16
C TYR A 380 -8.18 -38.55 -10.92
N TYR A 381 -8.21 -39.72 -10.29
CA TYR A 381 -7.86 -40.98 -10.94
C TYR A 381 -8.78 -41.27 -12.13
N LYS A 382 -10.10 -41.07 -11.98
CA LYS A 382 -11.06 -41.17 -13.08
C LYS A 382 -10.78 -40.16 -14.19
N ALA A 383 -10.46 -38.91 -13.86
CA ALA A 383 -10.09 -37.88 -14.83
C ALA A 383 -8.86 -38.31 -15.65
N ARG A 384 -7.83 -38.81 -14.97
CA ARG A 384 -6.59 -39.29 -15.59
C ARG A 384 -6.79 -40.47 -16.55
N GLN A 385 -7.74 -41.36 -16.28
CA GLN A 385 -8.08 -42.45 -17.21
C GLN A 385 -8.72 -41.96 -18.52
N ARG A 386 -9.14 -40.69 -18.60
CA ARG A 386 -9.98 -40.14 -19.67
C ARG A 386 -9.30 -39.06 -20.50
N GLY A 387 -7.99 -38.87 -20.34
CA GLY A 387 -7.21 -37.95 -21.17
C GLY A 387 -5.75 -37.86 -20.75
N LYS A 388 -5.03 -36.88 -21.31
CA LYS A 388 -3.63 -36.66 -20.97
C LYS A 388 -3.46 -36.29 -19.49
N ARG A 389 -2.34 -36.70 -18.92
CA ARG A 389 -1.94 -36.36 -17.55
C ARG A 389 -1.67 -34.86 -17.48
N GLU A 390 -2.35 -34.17 -16.56
CA GLU A 390 -1.99 -32.80 -16.18
C GLU A 390 -1.07 -32.82 -14.94
N PRO A 391 0.03 -32.06 -14.94
CA PRO A 391 0.92 -31.96 -13.79
C PRO A 391 0.22 -31.48 -12.51
N SER A 392 -0.63 -30.45 -12.59
CA SER A 392 -1.32 -29.88 -11.43
C SER A 392 -2.30 -30.86 -10.75
N GLU A 393 -2.93 -31.74 -11.51
CA GLU A 393 -3.78 -32.81 -10.97
C GLU A 393 -2.95 -33.89 -10.29
N THR A 394 -1.77 -34.19 -10.84
CA THR A 394 -0.84 -35.11 -10.20
C THR A 394 -0.49 -34.57 -8.81
N ASP A 395 -0.07 -33.32 -8.70
CA ASP A 395 0.34 -32.72 -7.42
C ASP A 395 -0.80 -32.78 -6.39
N ARG A 396 -2.04 -32.49 -6.79
CA ARG A 396 -3.22 -32.61 -5.91
C ARG A 396 -3.57 -34.06 -5.54
N MET A 397 -3.40 -35.02 -6.46
CA MET A 397 -3.55 -36.45 -6.14
C MET A 397 -2.52 -36.89 -5.09
N VAL A 398 -1.27 -36.44 -5.23
CA VAL A 398 -0.20 -36.76 -4.28
C VAL A 398 -0.50 -36.14 -2.92
N TRP A 399 -0.99 -34.90 -2.89
CA TRP A 399 -1.50 -34.29 -1.66
C TRP A 399 -2.61 -35.12 -1.01
N CYS A 400 -3.58 -35.61 -1.81
CA CYS A 400 -4.65 -36.46 -1.28
C CYS A 400 -4.09 -37.75 -0.65
N LEU A 401 -3.08 -38.38 -1.27
CA LEU A 401 -2.41 -39.54 -0.69
C LEU A 401 -1.77 -39.19 0.66
N LEU A 402 -1.05 -38.07 0.72
CA LEU A 402 -0.43 -37.59 1.95
C LEU A 402 -1.48 -37.41 3.07
N ARG A 403 -2.61 -36.76 2.75
CA ARG A 403 -3.71 -36.52 3.69
C ARG A 403 -4.49 -37.76 4.09
N MET A 404 -4.47 -38.81 3.27
CA MET A 404 -5.02 -40.13 3.62
C MET A 404 -4.07 -40.99 4.47
N GLY A 405 -2.89 -40.48 4.83
CA GLY A 405 -1.86 -41.25 5.55
C GLY A 405 -1.07 -42.20 4.65
N GLU A 406 -1.24 -42.14 3.34
CA GLU A 406 -0.55 -42.98 2.34
C GLU A 406 0.82 -42.38 1.98
N ALA A 407 1.61 -42.07 3.00
CA ALA A 407 2.83 -41.27 2.91
C ALA A 407 3.90 -41.89 2.00
N GLU A 408 4.05 -43.23 2.02
CA GLU A 408 4.99 -43.93 1.13
C GLU A 408 4.63 -43.78 -0.35
N LYS A 409 3.34 -43.91 -0.68
CA LYS A 409 2.84 -43.71 -2.05
C LYS A 409 3.05 -42.25 -2.45
N ALA A 410 2.76 -41.31 -1.56
CA ALA A 410 2.98 -39.89 -1.82
C ALA A 410 4.46 -39.60 -2.11
N ALA A 411 5.38 -40.12 -1.29
CA ALA A 411 6.82 -39.96 -1.44
C ALA A 411 7.32 -40.49 -2.80
N LYS A 412 6.83 -41.67 -3.22
CA LYS A 412 7.15 -42.22 -4.55
C LYS A 412 6.74 -41.26 -5.67
N TYR A 413 5.52 -40.74 -5.62
CA TYR A 413 5.04 -39.84 -6.68
C TYR A 413 5.74 -38.49 -6.68
N PHE A 414 6.05 -37.90 -5.51
CA PHE A 414 6.82 -36.66 -5.45
C PHE A 414 8.23 -36.84 -6.03
N ARG A 415 8.87 -37.98 -5.80
CA ARG A 415 10.16 -38.32 -6.42
C ARG A 415 10.06 -38.36 -7.95
N GLU A 416 9.01 -39.00 -8.47
CA GLU A 416 8.76 -39.12 -9.91
C GLU A 416 8.37 -37.77 -10.57
N SER A 417 7.59 -36.92 -9.89
CA SER A 417 7.18 -35.61 -10.42
C SER A 417 8.28 -34.55 -10.29
N GLY A 418 9.08 -34.60 -9.23
CA GLY A 418 10.14 -33.65 -8.93
C GLY A 418 11.23 -33.57 -9.99
N GLY A 419 11.49 -34.66 -10.72
CA GLY A 419 12.44 -34.68 -11.85
C GLY A 419 12.04 -33.82 -13.05
N ASN A 420 10.76 -33.42 -13.16
CA ASN A 420 10.24 -32.61 -14.26
C ASN A 420 9.82 -31.18 -13.85
N ALA A 421 9.80 -30.89 -12.54
CA ALA A 421 9.35 -29.60 -12.03
C ALA A 421 10.40 -28.49 -12.25
N ARG A 422 9.98 -27.29 -12.66
CA ARG A 422 10.83 -26.12 -12.87
C ARG A 422 10.41 -24.94 -11.99
N GLY A 423 11.35 -24.07 -11.65
CA GLY A 423 11.07 -22.84 -10.87
C GLY A 423 10.41 -23.12 -9.51
N LYS A 424 9.40 -22.32 -9.14
CA LYS A 424 8.70 -22.44 -7.85
C LYS A 424 8.04 -23.80 -7.62
N GLY A 425 7.59 -24.47 -8.69
CA GLY A 425 7.01 -25.82 -8.58
C GLY A 425 8.04 -26.84 -8.08
N ARG A 426 9.32 -26.69 -8.44
CA ARG A 426 10.41 -27.59 -7.99
C ARG A 426 10.57 -27.53 -6.46
N LEU A 427 10.54 -26.34 -5.87
CA LEU A 427 10.75 -26.16 -4.43
C LEU A 427 9.59 -26.77 -3.62
N TRP A 428 8.35 -26.52 -4.04
CA TRP A 428 7.17 -27.14 -3.44
C TRP A 428 7.25 -28.67 -3.49
N THR A 429 7.52 -29.25 -4.65
CA THR A 429 7.59 -30.71 -4.82
C THR A 429 8.69 -31.34 -3.96
N ARG A 430 9.87 -30.71 -3.87
CA ARG A 430 10.97 -31.21 -3.03
C ARG A 430 10.66 -31.13 -1.54
N TYR A 431 10.06 -30.03 -1.08
CA TYR A 431 9.67 -29.90 0.32
C TYR A 431 8.66 -30.98 0.72
N TRP A 432 7.59 -31.13 -0.08
CA TRP A 432 6.54 -32.10 0.22
C TRP A 432 6.99 -33.54 0.00
N TYR A 433 8.01 -33.80 -0.82
CA TYR A 433 8.70 -35.09 -0.85
C TYR A 433 9.37 -35.41 0.49
N GLY A 434 10.14 -34.48 1.07
CA GLY A 434 10.74 -34.63 2.39
C GLY A 434 9.70 -34.83 3.49
N ARG A 435 8.58 -34.08 3.44
CA ARG A 435 7.45 -34.26 4.37
C ARG A 435 6.81 -35.64 4.23
N ALA A 436 6.61 -36.13 3.01
CA ALA A 436 6.08 -37.47 2.77
C ALA A 436 7.01 -38.57 3.30
N LEU A 437 8.33 -38.42 3.16
CA LEU A 437 9.31 -39.33 3.77
C LEU A 437 9.24 -39.31 5.29
N THR A 438 9.13 -38.12 5.89
CA THR A 438 8.98 -37.95 7.34
C THR A 438 7.76 -38.71 7.85
N LEU A 439 6.60 -38.51 7.22
CA LEU A 439 5.34 -39.17 7.57
C LEU A 439 5.34 -40.68 7.27
N ALA A 440 6.21 -41.13 6.37
CA ALA A 440 6.46 -42.55 6.09
C ALA A 440 7.45 -43.20 7.07
N GLY A 441 7.93 -42.49 8.09
CA GLY A 441 8.92 -42.99 9.05
C GLY A 441 10.35 -43.07 8.49
N LYS A 442 10.64 -42.43 7.37
CA LYS A 442 11.96 -42.41 6.70
C LYS A 442 12.69 -41.11 7.02
N ALA A 443 12.96 -40.89 8.31
CA ALA A 443 13.51 -39.64 8.81
C ALA A 443 14.88 -39.31 8.19
N ASP A 444 15.79 -40.30 8.06
CA ASP A 444 17.13 -40.07 7.52
C ASP A 444 17.10 -39.64 6.04
N ASP A 445 16.25 -40.28 5.22
CA ASP A 445 16.01 -39.86 3.84
C ASP A 445 15.42 -38.45 3.78
N ALA A 446 14.50 -38.12 4.68
CA ALA A 446 13.88 -36.80 4.76
C ALA A 446 14.91 -35.72 5.11
N LYS A 447 15.82 -35.99 6.05
CA LYS A 447 16.91 -35.06 6.42
C LYS A 447 17.78 -34.71 5.23
N VAL A 448 18.17 -35.69 4.40
CA VAL A 448 18.94 -35.45 3.17
C VAL A 448 18.19 -34.53 2.20
N VAL A 449 16.88 -34.76 2.02
CA VAL A 449 16.06 -33.92 1.14
C VAL A 449 15.92 -32.49 1.68
N PHE A 450 15.69 -32.34 2.97
CA PHE A 450 15.55 -31.03 3.60
C PHE A 450 16.87 -30.26 3.61
N ALA A 451 18.00 -30.90 3.96
CA ALA A 451 19.33 -30.30 3.91
C ALA A 451 19.63 -29.76 2.51
N GLY A 452 19.46 -30.58 1.47
CA GLY A 452 19.71 -30.13 0.09
C GLY A 452 18.71 -29.08 -0.42
N LEU A 453 17.52 -28.96 0.18
CA LEU A 453 16.57 -27.90 -0.18
C LEU A 453 16.88 -26.59 0.56
N ALA A 454 17.31 -26.68 1.82
CA ALA A 454 17.82 -25.55 2.59
C ALA A 454 19.10 -25.00 1.94
N GLU A 455 19.98 -25.85 1.40
CA GLU A 455 21.18 -25.41 0.67
C GLU A 455 20.84 -24.75 -0.68
N ASP A 456 19.95 -25.35 -1.47
CA ASP A 456 19.61 -24.84 -2.81
C ASP A 456 18.80 -23.53 -2.80
N ALA A 457 18.08 -23.25 -1.71
CA ALA A 457 17.12 -22.14 -1.64
C ALA A 457 16.90 -21.64 -0.19
N PRO A 458 17.96 -21.31 0.57
CA PRO A 458 17.90 -21.11 2.03
C PRO A 458 16.88 -20.06 2.47
N LEU A 459 16.68 -19.02 1.65
CA LEU A 459 15.82 -17.87 1.93
C LEU A 459 14.57 -17.80 1.05
N ASP A 460 14.18 -18.91 0.41
CA ASP A 460 12.83 -19.12 -0.09
C ASP A 460 11.93 -19.72 1.01
N TYR A 461 10.61 -19.54 0.89
CA TYR A 461 9.66 -20.10 1.86
C TYR A 461 9.88 -21.61 2.11
N TYR A 462 10.06 -22.41 1.05
CA TYR A 462 10.24 -23.86 1.24
C TYR A 462 11.63 -24.26 1.72
N GLY A 463 12.67 -23.44 1.49
CA GLY A 463 13.99 -23.67 2.06
C GLY A 463 14.02 -23.38 3.55
N VAL A 464 13.44 -22.25 3.97
CA VAL A 464 13.24 -21.91 5.39
C VAL A 464 12.42 -22.99 6.11
N GLN A 465 11.36 -23.47 5.47
CA GLN A 465 10.57 -24.56 6.01
C GLN A 465 11.36 -25.87 6.07
N ALA A 466 12.20 -26.17 5.07
CA ALA A 466 13.05 -27.35 5.08
C ALA A 466 14.07 -27.30 6.22
N TRP A 467 14.72 -26.15 6.44
CA TRP A 467 15.61 -25.91 7.57
C TRP A 467 14.88 -26.13 8.90
N SER A 468 13.66 -25.59 9.02
CA SER A 468 12.84 -25.76 10.23
C SER A 468 12.49 -27.22 10.51
N ARG A 469 12.16 -28.00 9.46
CA ARG A 469 11.91 -29.45 9.58
C ARG A 469 13.17 -30.24 9.92
N LEU A 470 14.33 -29.84 9.40
CA LEU A 470 15.60 -30.46 9.74
C LEU A 470 15.88 -30.29 11.23
N ALA A 471 15.75 -29.07 11.75
CA ALA A 471 15.95 -28.78 13.17
C ALA A 471 15.00 -29.58 14.08
N GLU A 472 13.73 -29.72 13.67
CA GLU A 472 12.75 -30.56 14.39
C GLU A 472 13.14 -32.04 14.40
N LEU A 473 13.61 -32.59 13.28
CA LEU A 473 14.04 -33.99 13.15
C LEU A 473 15.36 -34.30 13.87
N GLU A 474 16.17 -33.28 14.12
CA GLU A 474 17.44 -33.37 14.85
C GLU A 474 17.30 -33.06 16.34
N GLY A 475 16.13 -32.55 16.76
CA GLY A 475 15.91 -32.11 18.15
C GLY A 475 16.66 -30.81 18.49
N THR A 476 17.05 -30.04 17.49
CA THR A 476 17.73 -28.75 17.62
C THR A 476 16.78 -27.55 17.44
N ALA A 477 15.49 -27.82 17.16
CA ALA A 477 14.46 -26.79 17.07
C ALA A 477 14.34 -26.00 18.39
N PRO A 478 14.17 -24.67 18.34
CA PRO A 478 14.00 -23.86 19.53
C PRO A 478 12.74 -24.24 20.32
N ASP A 479 12.83 -24.15 21.65
CA ASP A 479 11.70 -24.41 22.56
C ASP A 479 10.66 -23.29 22.51
N MET A 480 9.57 -23.56 21.79
CA MET A 480 8.46 -22.63 21.55
C MET A 480 7.66 -22.27 22.81
N ALA A 481 7.58 -23.18 23.79
CA ALA A 481 6.70 -23.07 24.95
C ALA A 481 7.21 -22.04 25.98
N LYS A 482 8.54 -21.82 26.02
CA LYS A 482 9.16 -20.81 26.89
C LYS A 482 8.87 -19.37 26.45
N ASN A 483 8.46 -19.16 25.20
CA ASN A 483 8.21 -17.84 24.60
C ASN A 483 6.71 -17.51 24.46
N ALA A 484 5.83 -18.21 25.20
CA ALA A 484 4.37 -18.02 25.17
C ALA A 484 3.88 -16.74 25.88
N VAL A 485 4.70 -15.69 25.93
CA VAL A 485 4.28 -14.37 26.39
C VAL A 485 3.40 -13.73 25.30
N PRO A 486 2.25 -13.13 25.63
CA PRO A 486 1.45 -12.39 24.65
C PRO A 486 2.31 -11.33 23.92
N GLY A 487 2.43 -11.44 22.59
CA GLY A 487 3.24 -10.54 21.76
C GLY A 487 4.69 -10.99 21.50
N ALA A 488 5.16 -12.06 22.15
CA ALA A 488 6.46 -12.67 21.84
C ALA A 488 6.34 -13.69 20.69
N THR A 489 7.38 -13.78 19.86
CA THR A 489 7.52 -14.86 18.87
C THR A 489 8.77 -15.68 19.18
N VAL A 490 8.97 -16.78 18.46
CA VAL A 490 9.99 -17.81 18.71
C VAL A 490 11.40 -17.24 18.97
N PHE A 491 11.73 -16.13 18.31
CA PHE A 491 13.03 -15.47 18.39
C PHE A 491 12.98 -14.06 18.96
N TRP A 492 11.79 -13.56 19.28
CA TRP A 492 11.61 -12.16 19.67
C TRP A 492 10.94 -12.10 21.02
N THR A 493 11.78 -12.02 22.05
CA THR A 493 11.42 -11.44 23.35
C THR A 493 11.42 -9.91 23.23
N PRO A 494 10.80 -9.17 24.17
CA PRO A 494 10.89 -7.71 24.22
C PRO A 494 12.33 -7.16 24.24
N GLU A 495 13.31 -7.94 24.72
CA GLU A 495 14.72 -7.56 24.74
C GLU A 495 15.37 -7.70 23.36
N ALA A 496 15.10 -8.81 22.66
CA ALA A 496 15.46 -8.92 21.24
C ALA A 496 14.79 -7.81 20.43
N ALA A 497 13.51 -7.48 20.75
CA ALA A 497 12.74 -6.33 20.25
C ALA A 497 13.52 -5.02 20.19
N ALA A 498 14.25 -4.72 21.26
CA ALA A 498 15.06 -3.52 21.37
C ALA A 498 16.28 -3.53 20.43
N GLY A 499 16.96 -4.68 20.32
CA GLY A 499 18.19 -4.81 19.52
C GLY A 499 18.02 -4.71 18.00
N ALA A 500 16.82 -4.91 17.44
CA ALA A 500 16.60 -4.75 15.98
C ALA A 500 16.96 -3.34 15.49
N PHE A 501 16.77 -2.34 16.35
CA PHE A 501 16.97 -0.95 16.00
C PHE A 501 18.41 -0.48 16.23
N ASP A 502 19.25 -1.28 16.89
CA ASP A 502 20.67 -0.97 17.05
C ASP A 502 21.41 -1.04 15.70
N GLU A 503 20.93 -1.90 14.80
CA GLU A 503 21.41 -2.02 13.42
C GLU A 503 20.74 -1.01 12.46
N ALA A 504 19.90 -0.11 12.98
CA ALA A 504 19.31 0.93 12.16
C ALA A 504 20.42 1.83 11.61
N PRO A 505 20.39 2.18 10.31
CA PRO A 505 21.36 3.10 9.77
C PRO A 505 21.29 4.41 10.54
N ARG A 506 22.45 4.96 10.93
CA ARG A 506 22.44 6.28 11.54
C ARG A 506 21.83 7.28 10.58
N ARG A 507 21.15 8.28 11.12
CA ARG A 507 20.70 9.39 10.29
C ARG A 507 21.89 10.08 9.65
N PRO A 508 21.84 10.36 8.34
CA PRO A 508 22.88 11.10 7.67
C PRO A 508 22.90 12.52 8.23
N THR A 509 24.08 13.09 8.37
CA THR A 509 24.21 14.51 8.71
C THR A 509 23.82 15.34 7.49
N TRP A 510 23.36 16.56 7.71
CA TRP A 510 23.07 17.48 6.59
C TRP A 510 24.28 17.73 5.68
N ALA A 511 25.50 17.73 6.23
CA ALA A 511 26.73 17.84 5.45
C ALA A 511 26.96 16.65 4.50
N GLU A 512 26.54 15.44 4.90
CA GLU A 512 26.59 14.25 4.04
C GLU A 512 25.55 14.31 2.93
N ILE A 513 24.33 14.71 3.27
CA ILE A 513 23.25 14.91 2.31
C ILE A 513 23.67 15.96 1.26
N ASP A 514 24.16 17.13 1.69
CA ASP A 514 24.56 18.21 0.77
C ASP A 514 25.72 17.79 -0.14
N ARG A 515 26.71 17.07 0.38
CA ARG A 515 27.82 16.54 -0.42
C ARG A 515 27.33 15.56 -1.49
N ALA A 516 26.53 14.56 -1.12
CA ALA A 516 26.08 13.52 -2.05
C ALA A 516 25.20 14.09 -3.16
N LEU A 517 24.28 15.00 -2.80
CA LEU A 517 23.46 15.69 -3.79
C LEU A 517 24.26 16.73 -4.57
N GLY A 518 25.29 17.31 -3.96
CA GLY A 518 26.25 18.21 -4.59
C GLY A 518 27.01 17.54 -5.73
N GLU A 519 27.50 16.32 -5.51
CA GLU A 519 28.16 15.50 -6.52
C GLU A 519 27.20 15.14 -7.67
N LEU A 520 25.98 14.71 -7.34
CA LEU A 520 24.94 14.41 -8.32
C LEU A 520 24.58 15.65 -9.18
N ALA A 521 24.36 16.80 -8.53
CA ALA A 521 24.03 18.05 -9.18
C ALA A 521 25.19 18.59 -10.03
N ALA A 522 26.44 18.51 -9.55
CA ALA A 522 27.60 18.97 -10.32
C ALA A 522 27.84 18.12 -11.57
N ALA A 523 27.58 16.81 -11.49
CA ALA A 523 27.75 15.90 -12.62
C ALA A 523 26.60 16.00 -13.63
N TRP A 524 25.36 16.17 -13.17
CA TRP A 524 24.17 15.96 -14.01
C TRP A 524 23.15 17.09 -14.00
N GLY A 525 23.28 18.13 -13.17
CA GLY A 525 22.28 19.18 -13.00
C GLY A 525 21.82 19.87 -14.28
N ASP A 526 22.74 20.18 -15.19
CA ASP A 526 22.42 20.82 -16.48
C ASP A 526 21.60 19.89 -17.42
N THR A 527 21.85 18.59 -17.31
CA THR A 527 21.19 17.56 -18.13
C THR A 527 19.88 17.06 -17.49
N VAL A 528 19.87 16.97 -16.16
CA VAL A 528 18.82 16.43 -15.33
C VAL A 528 18.49 17.47 -14.26
N PRO A 529 17.61 18.46 -14.55
CA PRO A 529 17.33 19.55 -13.61
C PRO A 529 16.91 19.10 -12.21
N ALA A 530 16.16 17.99 -12.09
CA ALA A 530 15.80 17.37 -10.81
C ALA A 530 17.01 17.08 -9.89
N ALA A 531 18.19 16.80 -10.44
CA ALA A 531 19.41 16.59 -9.67
C ALA A 531 19.89 17.87 -8.97
N ALA A 532 19.88 19.01 -9.68
CA ALA A 532 20.19 20.31 -9.09
C ALA A 532 19.16 20.67 -8.02
N ARG A 533 17.88 20.40 -8.32
CA ARG A 533 16.77 20.68 -7.41
C ARG A 533 16.82 19.89 -6.10
N ALA A 534 17.15 18.60 -6.17
CA ALA A 534 17.28 17.76 -4.98
C ALA A 534 18.30 18.34 -3.99
N ARG A 535 19.49 18.75 -4.49
CA ARG A 535 20.54 19.35 -3.66
C ARG A 535 20.06 20.63 -2.98
N GLU A 536 19.45 21.49 -3.76
CA GLU A 536 18.92 22.76 -3.29
C GLU A 536 17.88 22.61 -2.18
N LEU A 537 16.93 21.68 -2.34
CA LEU A 537 15.94 21.33 -1.33
C LEU A 537 16.60 20.85 -0.03
N ALA A 538 17.59 19.96 -0.14
CA ALA A 538 18.30 19.46 1.02
C ALA A 538 19.06 20.55 1.78
N ARG A 539 19.66 21.54 1.10
CA ARG A 539 20.37 22.68 1.73
C ARG A 539 19.48 23.48 2.67
N VAL A 540 18.16 23.50 2.44
CA VAL A 540 17.19 24.23 3.26
C VAL A 540 16.39 23.32 4.20
N GLY A 541 16.86 22.09 4.40
CA GLY A 541 16.27 21.15 5.35
C GLY A 541 15.01 20.46 4.84
N LEU A 542 14.85 20.30 3.52
CA LEU A 542 13.72 19.65 2.86
C LEU A 542 14.16 18.30 2.28
N ALA A 543 14.51 17.35 3.15
CA ALA A 543 15.05 16.05 2.76
C ALA A 543 14.01 15.15 2.08
N GLU A 544 12.75 15.26 2.46
CA GLU A 544 11.67 14.46 1.86
C GLU A 544 11.36 14.93 0.43
N GLU A 545 11.30 16.24 0.22
CA GLU A 545 11.14 16.85 -1.11
C GLU A 545 12.37 16.57 -1.99
N ALA A 546 13.58 16.62 -1.42
CA ALA A 546 14.79 16.20 -2.12
C ALA A 546 14.70 14.73 -2.55
N ALA A 547 14.23 13.84 -1.68
CA ALA A 547 13.99 12.43 -2.01
C ALA A 547 12.95 12.26 -3.12
N GLU A 548 11.90 13.09 -3.16
CA GLU A 548 10.91 13.07 -4.24
C GLU A 548 11.52 13.44 -5.59
N GLU A 549 12.40 14.44 -5.64
CA GLU A 549 13.17 14.76 -6.86
C GLU A 549 14.05 13.59 -7.31
N LEU A 550 14.66 12.83 -6.38
CA LEU A 550 15.39 11.61 -6.72
C LEU A 550 14.46 10.54 -7.34
N ARG A 551 13.23 10.40 -6.82
CA ARG A 551 12.22 9.48 -7.40
C ARG A 551 11.77 9.92 -8.79
N VAL A 552 11.69 11.23 -9.05
CA VAL A 552 11.42 11.76 -10.40
C VAL A 552 12.52 11.33 -11.38
N ILE A 553 13.79 11.47 -11.01
CA ILE A 553 14.93 11.02 -11.84
C ILE A 553 14.83 9.52 -12.13
N ASP A 554 14.53 8.71 -11.11
CA ASP A 554 14.36 7.26 -11.26
C ASP A 554 13.21 6.91 -12.21
N MET A 555 12.06 7.59 -12.09
CA MET A 555 10.92 7.41 -12.98
C MET A 555 11.29 7.76 -14.43
N ASP A 556 11.99 8.87 -14.62
CA ASP A 556 12.36 9.36 -15.96
C ASP A 556 13.39 8.43 -16.63
N LEU A 557 14.36 7.88 -15.87
CA LEU A 557 15.27 6.82 -16.32
C LEU A 557 14.52 5.60 -16.89
N ARG A 558 13.40 5.20 -16.27
CA ARG A 558 12.56 4.09 -16.76
C ARG A 558 11.82 4.48 -18.02
N ALA A 559 11.18 5.64 -18.01
CA ALA A 559 10.39 6.11 -19.14
C ALA A 559 11.27 6.22 -20.40
N MET A 560 12.54 6.61 -20.24
CA MET A 560 13.53 6.62 -21.33
C MET A 560 13.84 5.22 -21.88
N ALA A 561 13.87 4.18 -21.04
CA ALA A 561 14.06 2.80 -21.50
C ALA A 561 12.93 2.30 -22.43
N TYR A 562 11.76 2.96 -22.42
CA TYR A 562 10.59 2.61 -23.21
C TYR A 562 10.18 3.71 -24.22
N GLY A 563 11.16 4.43 -24.78
CA GLY A 563 10.92 5.43 -25.83
C GLY A 563 10.22 6.70 -25.33
N GLY A 564 10.45 7.07 -24.07
CA GLY A 564 9.90 8.27 -23.44
C GLY A 564 8.47 8.12 -22.90
N ARG A 565 7.99 6.88 -22.74
CA ARG A 565 6.69 6.56 -22.14
C ARG A 565 6.87 5.63 -20.94
N VAL A 566 6.09 5.84 -19.89
CA VAL A 566 6.01 4.88 -18.78
C VAL A 566 5.25 3.64 -19.27
N SER A 567 5.89 2.46 -19.17
CA SER A 567 5.28 1.18 -19.54
C SER A 567 4.04 0.89 -18.69
N SER A 568 3.11 0.05 -19.16
CA SER A 568 1.94 -0.36 -18.34
C SER A 568 2.35 -1.07 -17.04
N ARG A 569 3.55 -1.67 -17.01
CA ARG A 569 4.13 -2.29 -15.81
C ARG A 569 4.69 -1.26 -14.84
N ALA A 570 5.39 -0.24 -15.35
CA ALA A 570 5.85 0.88 -14.54
C ALA A 570 4.68 1.78 -14.07
N ARG A 571 3.53 1.73 -14.75
CA ARG A 571 2.27 2.33 -14.26
C ARG A 571 1.64 1.60 -13.09
N ALA A 572 1.98 0.32 -12.87
CA ALA A 572 1.53 -0.43 -11.69
C ALA A 572 2.41 -0.16 -10.46
N ASP A 573 3.50 0.60 -10.63
CA ASP A 573 4.35 1.12 -9.56
C ASP A 573 4.05 2.61 -9.27
N LEU A 574 2.92 3.14 -9.79
CA LEU A 574 2.49 4.51 -9.54
C LEU A 574 1.98 4.69 -8.11
N LEU A 575 2.03 5.94 -7.64
CA LEU A 575 1.48 6.36 -6.35
C LEU A 575 0.01 5.96 -6.23
N ASP A 576 -0.79 6.15 -7.28
CA ASP A 576 -2.18 5.71 -7.34
C ASP A 576 -2.43 4.74 -8.50
N ASN A 577 -2.53 3.44 -8.18
CA ASN A 577 -2.77 2.39 -9.16
C ASN A 577 -4.24 2.24 -9.58
N ARG A 578 -5.17 3.01 -8.97
CA ARG A 578 -6.60 3.03 -9.36
C ARG A 578 -6.83 3.80 -10.65
N ALA A 579 -5.81 4.54 -11.08
CA ALA A 579 -5.92 5.37 -12.24
C ALA A 579 -6.09 4.57 -13.53
N ASN A 580 -6.81 5.17 -14.47
CA ASN A 580 -7.44 4.50 -15.60
C ASN A 580 -6.42 3.73 -16.45
N LYS A 581 -6.56 2.39 -16.55
CA LYS A 581 -5.73 1.53 -17.43
C LYS A 581 -5.72 1.97 -18.91
N ARG A 582 -6.68 2.82 -19.32
CA ARG A 582 -6.80 3.40 -20.66
C ARG A 582 -6.42 4.89 -20.73
N ALA A 583 -6.10 5.57 -19.62
CA ALA A 583 -5.66 6.96 -19.67
C ALA A 583 -4.35 7.08 -20.44
N ARG A 584 -4.30 8.08 -21.33
CA ARG A 584 -3.14 8.46 -22.14
C ARG A 584 -2.57 9.80 -21.65
N GLY A 585 -2.58 10.02 -20.34
CA GLY A 585 -2.02 11.21 -19.67
C GLY A 585 -0.59 11.00 -19.19
N GLY A 586 0.02 12.06 -18.64
CA GLY A 586 1.42 12.14 -18.24
C GLY A 586 2.22 13.10 -19.12
N GLU A 587 3.04 13.92 -18.48
CA GLU A 587 3.89 14.88 -19.19
C GLU A 587 4.89 14.17 -20.10
N ARG A 588 5.11 14.73 -21.29
CA ARG A 588 6.16 14.23 -22.18
C ARG A 588 7.52 14.49 -21.53
N LEU A 589 8.46 13.56 -21.68
CA LEU A 589 9.83 13.81 -21.24
C LEU A 589 10.50 14.89 -22.09
N SER A 590 10.33 14.88 -23.42
CA SER A 590 11.08 15.78 -24.32
C SER A 590 10.22 16.75 -25.12
N GLY A 591 10.82 17.88 -25.52
CA GLY A 591 10.20 18.89 -26.38
C GLY A 591 9.60 20.02 -25.54
N SER A 592 8.28 20.17 -25.57
CA SER A 592 7.52 21.03 -24.64
C SER A 592 7.21 20.31 -23.31
N GLY A 593 8.10 19.38 -22.94
CA GLY A 593 7.94 18.48 -21.80
C GLY A 593 8.88 18.86 -20.66
N ARG A 594 9.21 17.91 -19.78
CA ARG A 594 10.11 18.14 -18.63
C ARG A 594 11.56 18.49 -19.01
N TYR A 595 12.01 18.00 -20.16
CA TYR A 595 13.36 18.19 -20.68
C TYR A 595 13.33 18.85 -22.06
N THR A 596 14.29 19.73 -22.33
CA THR A 596 14.58 20.15 -23.70
C THR A 596 15.00 18.95 -24.56
N LYS A 597 14.94 19.08 -25.89
CA LYS A 597 15.40 18.02 -26.80
C LYS A 597 16.89 17.68 -26.60
N ALA A 598 17.72 18.67 -26.23
CA ALA A 598 19.13 18.47 -25.98
C ALA A 598 19.35 17.69 -24.68
N GLN A 599 18.73 18.14 -23.58
CA GLN A 599 18.77 17.44 -22.29
C GLN A 599 18.28 16.00 -22.40
N ALA A 600 17.14 15.77 -23.05
CA ALA A 600 16.60 14.41 -23.20
C ALA A 600 17.54 13.47 -23.99
N ARG A 601 18.26 14.00 -24.99
CA ARG A 601 19.27 13.22 -25.74
C ARG A 601 20.49 12.92 -24.89
N ALA A 602 21.01 13.92 -24.18
CA ALA A 602 22.16 13.76 -23.29
C ALA A 602 21.84 12.78 -22.15
N PHE A 603 20.69 12.95 -21.49
CA PHE A 603 20.24 12.05 -20.43
C PHE A 603 20.09 10.60 -20.95
N ALA A 604 19.46 10.39 -22.11
CA ALA A 604 19.35 9.06 -22.70
C ALA A 604 20.71 8.43 -23.02
N ALA A 605 21.69 9.22 -23.49
CA ALA A 605 23.04 8.77 -23.80
C ALA A 605 23.82 8.34 -22.53
N HIS A 606 23.64 9.05 -21.42
CA HIS A 606 24.38 8.86 -20.17
C HIS A 606 23.57 8.18 -19.04
N ARG A 607 22.45 7.53 -19.38
CA ARG A 607 21.54 6.89 -18.41
C ARG A 607 22.20 5.95 -17.40
N GLY A 608 23.34 5.33 -17.76
CA GLY A 608 24.10 4.46 -16.86
C GLY A 608 24.81 5.23 -15.77
N GLU A 609 25.46 6.33 -16.13
CA GLU A 609 26.21 7.20 -15.23
C GLU A 609 25.25 7.99 -14.31
N VAL A 610 24.16 8.53 -14.87
CA VAL A 610 23.09 9.17 -14.07
C VAL A 610 22.53 8.19 -13.05
N ARG A 611 22.26 6.93 -13.45
CA ARG A 611 21.76 5.91 -12.53
C ARG A 611 22.75 5.60 -11.41
N ALA A 612 24.05 5.58 -11.70
CA ALA A 612 25.08 5.35 -10.69
C ALA A 612 25.13 6.50 -9.68
N ALA A 613 25.14 7.75 -10.15
CA ALA A 613 25.12 8.94 -9.29
C ALA A 613 23.84 9.04 -8.45
N LEU A 614 22.68 8.75 -9.06
CA LEU A 614 21.39 8.71 -8.36
C LEU A 614 21.40 7.72 -7.20
N ARG A 615 21.92 6.50 -7.41
CA ARG A 615 22.01 5.47 -6.37
C ARG A 615 22.90 5.90 -5.20
N ALA A 616 24.03 6.56 -5.49
CA ALA A 616 24.91 7.09 -4.45
C ALA A 616 24.20 8.15 -3.58
N ALA A 617 23.43 9.04 -4.22
CA ALA A 617 22.60 10.01 -3.52
C ALA A 617 21.50 9.34 -2.69
N GLN A 618 20.70 8.44 -3.28
CA GLN A 618 19.63 7.71 -2.60
C GLN A 618 20.15 6.93 -1.38
N LYS A 619 21.32 6.28 -1.50
CA LYS A 619 21.95 5.57 -0.39
C LYS A 619 22.30 6.51 0.75
N THR A 620 22.91 7.65 0.45
CA THR A 620 23.30 8.66 1.46
C THR A 620 22.08 9.28 2.15
N LEU A 621 20.99 9.51 1.41
CA LEU A 621 19.74 10.05 1.96
C LEU A 621 18.92 9.00 2.72
N HIS A 622 19.33 7.72 2.69
CA HIS A 622 18.49 6.60 3.13
C HIS A 622 17.11 6.61 2.46
N GLU A 623 17.06 6.91 1.15
CA GLU A 623 15.85 6.84 0.36
C GLU A 623 15.50 5.36 0.10
N VAL A 624 14.80 4.79 1.09
CA VAL A 624 14.53 3.36 1.25
C VAL A 624 13.87 2.76 0.01
N TYR A 625 12.89 3.46 -0.56
CA TYR A 625 12.10 2.94 -1.66
C TYR A 625 12.94 2.76 -2.93
N GLY A 626 13.65 3.80 -3.35
CA GLY A 626 14.49 3.81 -4.53
C GLY A 626 15.67 2.85 -4.41
N MET A 627 16.32 2.80 -3.24
CA MET A 627 17.41 1.85 -2.98
C MET A 627 16.94 0.41 -3.09
N ARG A 628 15.90 0.04 -2.35
CA ARG A 628 15.33 -1.31 -2.41
C ARG A 628 14.96 -1.67 -3.84
N ARG A 629 14.26 -0.77 -4.53
CA ARG A 629 13.85 -0.97 -5.93
C ARG A 629 15.05 -1.21 -6.85
N ALA A 630 16.12 -0.43 -6.71
CA ALA A 630 17.35 -0.57 -7.48
C ALA A 630 18.02 -1.95 -7.31
N VAL A 631 18.04 -2.50 -6.09
CA VAL A 631 18.60 -3.83 -5.82
C VAL A 631 17.82 -4.92 -6.57
N PHE A 632 16.49 -4.89 -6.49
CA PHE A 632 15.64 -5.90 -7.14
C PHE A 632 15.66 -5.79 -8.67
N GLU A 633 15.77 -4.59 -9.23
CA GLU A 633 15.90 -4.41 -10.69
C GLU A 633 17.24 -4.90 -11.22
N ALA A 634 18.31 -4.75 -10.44
CA ALA A 634 19.63 -5.27 -10.78
C ALA A 634 19.74 -6.80 -10.67
N LYS A 635 18.72 -7.48 -10.12
CA LYS A 635 18.77 -8.92 -9.75
C LYS A 635 20.01 -9.26 -8.91
N GLY A 636 20.42 -8.32 -8.05
CA GLY A 636 21.76 -8.28 -7.46
C GLY A 636 21.84 -8.63 -5.98
N LEU A 637 21.01 -9.56 -5.48
CA LEU A 637 21.26 -10.12 -4.16
C LEU A 637 22.34 -11.19 -4.29
N THR A 638 23.36 -11.11 -3.43
CA THR A 638 24.38 -12.14 -3.29
C THR A 638 23.82 -13.34 -2.54
N ASP A 639 24.56 -14.46 -2.57
CA ASP A 639 24.17 -15.67 -1.84
C ASP A 639 24.39 -15.51 -0.32
N ASP A 640 25.28 -14.61 0.10
CA ASP A 640 25.49 -14.27 1.52
C ASP A 640 24.48 -13.20 1.97
N PRO A 641 23.51 -13.53 2.85
CA PRO A 641 22.53 -12.57 3.34
C PRO A 641 23.11 -11.47 4.22
N GLU A 642 24.31 -11.64 4.78
CA GLU A 642 24.95 -10.64 5.64
C GLU A 642 25.67 -9.55 4.84
N ASP A 643 25.82 -9.74 3.52
CA ASP A 643 26.36 -8.72 2.62
C ASP A 643 25.54 -7.43 2.67
N GLU A 644 26.22 -6.28 2.60
CA GLU A 644 25.61 -4.96 2.74
C GLU A 644 24.42 -4.72 1.78
N ILE A 645 24.46 -5.30 0.58
CA ILE A 645 23.39 -5.18 -0.43
C ILE A 645 22.04 -5.74 0.05
N TRP A 646 22.06 -6.69 0.99
CA TRP A 646 20.84 -7.20 1.60
C TRP A 646 20.20 -6.19 2.53
N ARG A 647 20.99 -5.39 3.26
CA ARG A 647 20.47 -4.30 4.11
C ARG A 647 19.84 -3.18 3.28
N ASP A 648 20.32 -2.97 2.04
CA ASP A 648 19.66 -2.06 1.09
C ASP A 648 18.31 -2.63 0.57
N ALA A 649 18.19 -3.96 0.44
CA ALA A 649 16.95 -4.62 0.01
C ALA A 649 15.94 -4.91 1.13
N TYR A 650 16.42 -5.04 2.36
CA TYR A 650 15.69 -5.31 3.60
C TYR A 650 16.07 -4.29 4.68
N PRO A 651 15.76 -3.00 4.48
CA PRO A 651 16.21 -1.94 5.37
C PRO A 651 15.40 -1.87 6.67
N ILE A 652 16.04 -1.41 7.76
CA ILE A 652 15.35 -0.87 8.94
C ILE A 652 14.79 0.51 8.59
N ALA A 653 13.66 0.54 7.88
CA ALA A 653 13.04 1.76 7.39
C ALA A 653 12.33 2.53 8.50
N PHE A 654 12.38 3.87 8.49
CA PHE A 654 11.63 4.73 9.41
C PHE A 654 11.71 4.30 10.90
N PRO A 655 12.91 4.03 11.45
CA PRO A 655 13.06 3.45 12.79
C PRO A 655 12.37 4.29 13.88
N GLU A 656 12.38 5.62 13.74
CA GLU A 656 11.66 6.54 14.65
C GLU A 656 10.14 6.36 14.67
N LEU A 657 9.55 5.89 13.58
CA LEU A 657 8.11 5.61 13.49
C LEU A 657 7.82 4.18 13.93
N VAL A 658 8.65 3.23 13.47
CA VAL A 658 8.42 1.81 13.68
C VAL A 658 8.69 1.38 15.11
N SER A 659 9.81 1.80 15.71
CA SER A 659 10.23 1.39 17.06
C SER A 659 9.19 1.66 18.17
N PRO A 660 8.62 2.88 18.30
CA PRO A 660 7.63 3.13 19.34
C PRO A 660 6.34 2.32 19.13
N PHE A 661 5.88 2.17 17.88
CA PHE A 661 4.60 1.51 17.61
C PHE A 661 4.67 -0.02 17.68
N THR A 662 5.78 -0.63 17.27
CA THR A 662 6.01 -2.08 17.45
C THR A 662 6.03 -2.44 18.92
N LYS A 663 6.70 -1.63 19.76
CA LYS A 663 6.71 -1.77 21.22
C LYS A 663 5.32 -1.58 21.81
N GLN A 664 4.60 -0.54 21.39
CA GLN A 664 3.26 -0.23 21.89
C GLN A 664 2.24 -1.34 21.60
N PHE A 665 2.29 -1.94 20.42
CA PHE A 665 1.28 -2.91 19.97
C PHE A 665 1.74 -4.37 19.99
N GLY A 666 2.93 -4.66 20.52
CA GLY A 666 3.44 -6.02 20.65
C GLY A 666 3.69 -6.70 19.29
N VAL A 667 4.18 -5.95 18.31
CA VAL A 667 4.50 -6.44 16.97
C VAL A 667 6.02 -6.60 16.83
N PRO A 668 6.56 -7.78 16.47
CA PRO A 668 8.00 -7.90 16.21
C PRO A 668 8.46 -6.98 15.06
N PRO A 669 9.53 -6.18 15.21
CA PRO A 669 9.99 -5.23 14.21
C PRO A 669 10.17 -5.81 12.80
N TYR A 670 10.93 -6.90 12.66
CA TYR A 670 11.13 -7.53 11.34
C TYR A 670 9.86 -8.10 10.73
N TYR A 671 8.88 -8.46 11.56
CA TYR A 671 7.59 -8.93 11.06
C TYR A 671 6.79 -7.75 10.49
N LEU A 672 6.77 -6.60 11.15
CA LEU A 672 6.18 -5.38 10.58
C LEU A 672 6.90 -4.98 9.29
N TYR A 673 8.24 -5.04 9.27
CA TYR A 673 9.01 -4.73 8.07
C TYR A 673 8.73 -5.71 6.92
N ALA A 674 8.58 -6.99 7.19
CA ALA A 674 8.19 -7.98 6.19
C ALA A 674 6.78 -7.70 5.63
N ILE A 675 5.84 -7.26 6.46
CA ILE A 675 4.51 -6.81 6.01
C ILE A 675 4.65 -5.57 5.13
N MET A 676 5.33 -4.52 5.61
CA MET A 676 5.54 -3.28 4.85
C MET A 676 6.23 -3.52 3.50
N HIS A 677 7.18 -4.44 3.46
CA HIS A 677 7.86 -4.88 2.24
C HIS A 677 6.88 -5.47 1.21
N VAL A 678 5.96 -6.32 1.66
CA VAL A 678 4.96 -6.97 0.80
C VAL A 678 3.88 -5.99 0.36
N GLU A 679 3.48 -5.07 1.25
CA GLU A 679 2.37 -4.14 1.01
C GLU A 679 2.74 -2.97 0.10
N SER A 680 3.82 -2.25 0.40
CA SER A 680 4.16 -1.00 -0.31
C SER A 680 5.57 -0.98 -0.88
N ALA A 681 6.40 -1.98 -0.52
CA ALA A 681 7.84 -1.92 -0.73
C ALA A 681 8.46 -0.63 -0.18
N TYR A 682 7.93 -0.13 0.94
CA TYR A 682 8.30 1.12 1.63
C TYR A 682 7.91 2.42 0.90
N HIS A 683 7.00 2.36 -0.06
CA HIS A 683 6.48 3.57 -0.69
C HIS A 683 5.41 4.25 0.19
N PRO A 684 5.64 5.48 0.69
CA PRO A 684 4.69 6.14 1.59
C PRO A 684 3.36 6.53 0.94
N HIS A 685 3.37 6.91 -0.34
CA HIS A 685 2.18 7.38 -1.03
C HIS A 685 1.48 6.30 -1.89
N ALA A 686 1.74 5.01 -1.65
CA ALA A 686 1.14 3.93 -2.44
C ALA A 686 -0.38 3.80 -2.19
N ILE A 687 -1.15 3.70 -3.28
CA ILE A 687 -2.58 3.41 -3.28
C ILE A 687 -2.88 2.27 -4.24
N SER A 688 -3.42 1.16 -3.71
CA SER A 688 -3.75 0.00 -4.53
C SER A 688 -5.07 0.18 -5.30
N VAL A 689 -5.26 -0.69 -6.30
CA VAL A 689 -6.53 -0.85 -7.04
C VAL A 689 -7.73 -1.21 -6.16
N SER A 690 -7.48 -1.70 -4.94
CA SER A 690 -8.50 -2.11 -3.97
C SER A 690 -8.69 -1.05 -2.87
N ASP A 691 -8.32 0.20 -3.15
CA ASP A 691 -8.38 1.31 -2.18
C ASP A 691 -7.57 1.04 -0.89
N ALA A 692 -6.39 0.45 -0.99
CA ALA A 692 -5.50 0.29 0.17
C ALA A 692 -4.44 1.39 0.17
N TYR A 693 -4.21 2.07 1.31
CA TYR A 693 -3.42 3.30 1.37
C TYR A 693 -2.15 3.16 2.23
N GLY A 694 -1.06 3.76 1.75
CA GLY A 694 0.16 4.02 2.52
C GLY A 694 1.10 2.83 2.68
N LEU A 695 2.08 2.98 3.58
CA LEU A 695 3.16 2.00 3.82
C LEU A 695 2.65 0.60 4.16
N LEU A 696 1.54 0.51 4.89
CA LEU A 696 0.95 -0.75 5.35
C LEU A 696 -0.37 -1.09 4.63
N GLN A 697 -0.71 -0.36 3.55
CA GLN A 697 -1.88 -0.61 2.70
C GLN A 697 -3.17 -0.85 3.50
N VAL A 698 -3.51 0.08 4.39
CA VAL A 698 -4.75 0.01 5.17
C VAL A 698 -5.93 0.43 4.30
N ILE A 699 -6.97 -0.40 4.23
CA ILE A 699 -8.20 -0.07 3.49
C ILE A 699 -9.10 0.88 4.30
N PRO A 700 -9.88 1.79 3.68
CA PRO A 700 -10.74 2.76 4.35
C PRO A 700 -11.68 2.18 5.40
N LYS A 701 -12.23 0.98 5.17
CA LYS A 701 -13.10 0.31 6.15
C LYS A 701 -12.34 0.00 7.44
N THR A 702 -11.14 -0.57 7.32
CA THR A 702 -10.25 -0.85 8.46
C THR A 702 -9.78 0.45 9.09
N GLY A 703 -9.38 1.45 8.30
CA GLY A 703 -8.94 2.75 8.79
C GLY A 703 -9.99 3.47 9.63
N ARG A 704 -11.26 3.54 9.17
CA ARG A 704 -12.36 4.12 9.96
C ARG A 704 -12.58 3.42 11.29
N ARG A 705 -12.51 2.09 11.27
CA ARG A 705 -12.67 1.30 12.49
C ARG A 705 -11.53 1.55 13.46
N VAL A 706 -10.28 1.48 12.98
CA VAL A 706 -9.08 1.74 13.78
C VAL A 706 -9.12 3.16 14.34
N ALA A 707 -9.56 4.15 13.54
CA ALA A 707 -9.76 5.51 14.01
C ALA A 707 -10.76 5.57 15.17
N ALA A 708 -11.93 4.92 15.04
CA ALA A 708 -12.92 4.87 16.12
C ALA A 708 -12.39 4.17 17.38
N GLU A 709 -11.67 3.06 17.24
CA GLU A 709 -11.10 2.30 18.36
C GLU A 709 -9.97 3.05 19.07
N LEU A 710 -9.19 3.84 18.33
CA LEU A 710 -8.11 4.68 18.85
C LEU A 710 -8.59 6.06 19.32
N GLY A 711 -9.87 6.40 19.13
CA GLY A 711 -10.39 7.75 19.41
C GLY A 711 -9.81 8.84 18.49
N TYR A 712 -9.37 8.46 17.29
CA TYR A 712 -8.74 9.33 16.30
C TYR A 712 -9.82 10.10 15.51
N GLY A 713 -10.24 11.26 16.04
CA GLY A 713 -11.30 12.17 15.57
C GLY A 713 -11.91 11.96 14.17
N GLU A 714 -11.84 12.98 13.30
CA GLU A 714 -12.32 12.85 11.92
C GLU A 714 -11.29 12.09 11.08
N PHE A 715 -11.71 10.97 10.47
CA PHE A 715 -10.86 10.14 9.64
C PHE A 715 -11.16 10.32 8.14
N SER A 716 -10.11 10.62 7.37
CA SER A 716 -10.09 10.50 5.91
C SER A 716 -9.04 9.48 5.48
N PRO A 717 -9.29 8.63 4.47
CA PRO A 717 -8.31 7.65 3.99
C PRO A 717 -6.96 8.26 3.58
N GLU A 718 -6.96 9.49 3.08
CA GLU A 718 -5.75 10.22 2.66
C GLU A 718 -4.77 10.44 3.82
N LEU A 719 -5.24 10.48 5.07
CA LEU A 719 -4.37 10.54 6.25
C LEU A 719 -3.43 9.33 6.34
N LEU A 720 -3.80 8.19 5.77
CA LEU A 720 -2.97 6.99 5.77
C LEU A 720 -1.74 7.11 4.84
N LEU A 721 -1.69 8.12 3.96
CA LEU A 721 -0.52 8.43 3.12
C LEU A 721 0.57 9.15 3.91
N GLU A 722 0.23 9.71 5.07
CA GLU A 722 1.20 10.27 6.02
C GLU A 722 1.88 9.11 6.76
N PRO A 723 3.19 8.89 6.61
CA PRO A 723 3.89 7.76 7.22
C PRO A 723 3.63 7.58 8.72
N PRO A 724 3.61 8.64 9.57
CA PRO A 724 3.32 8.48 10.98
C PRO A 724 1.94 7.86 11.26
N VAL A 725 0.91 8.28 10.52
CA VAL A 725 -0.47 7.79 10.71
C VAL A 725 -0.64 6.41 10.10
N GLY A 726 -0.15 6.21 8.87
CA GLY A 726 -0.23 4.92 8.17
C GLY A 726 0.47 3.79 8.92
N VAL A 727 1.68 4.04 9.45
CA VAL A 727 2.42 3.06 10.27
C VAL A 727 1.69 2.81 11.58
N TYR A 728 1.21 3.85 12.26
CA TYR A 728 0.47 3.71 13.52
C TYR A 728 -0.78 2.82 13.36
N PHE A 729 -1.62 3.12 12.37
CA PHE A 729 -2.88 2.40 12.12
C PHE A 729 -2.64 0.95 11.69
N GLY A 730 -1.71 0.72 10.76
CA GLY A 730 -1.42 -0.63 10.27
C GLY A 730 -0.75 -1.48 11.35
N THR A 731 0.15 -0.91 12.17
CA THR A 731 0.80 -1.64 13.28
C THR A 731 -0.21 -2.01 14.36
N TYR A 732 -1.13 -1.11 14.71
CA TYR A 732 -2.24 -1.42 15.61
C TYR A 732 -3.06 -2.62 15.11
N TYR A 733 -3.50 -2.57 13.84
CA TYR A 733 -4.30 -3.66 13.25
C TYR A 733 -3.53 -4.99 13.19
N LEU A 734 -2.24 -4.96 12.84
CA LEU A 734 -1.38 -6.14 12.82
C LEU A 734 -1.16 -6.73 14.23
N GLY A 735 -0.96 -5.89 15.24
CA GLY A 735 -0.84 -6.30 16.65
C GLY A 735 -2.09 -7.04 17.13
N ARG A 736 -3.27 -6.56 16.76
CA ARG A 736 -4.53 -7.26 17.06
C ARG A 736 -4.65 -8.60 16.35
N ALA A 737 -4.23 -8.70 15.09
CA ALA A 737 -4.21 -9.97 14.37
C ALA A 737 -3.26 -10.98 15.03
N LEU A 738 -2.05 -10.54 15.44
CA LEU A 738 -1.10 -11.36 16.19
C LEU A 738 -1.68 -11.83 17.53
N ALA A 739 -2.24 -10.92 18.32
CA ALA A 739 -2.85 -11.24 19.61
C ALA A 739 -3.98 -12.27 19.45
N LYS A 740 -4.85 -12.09 18.46
CA LYS A 740 -5.96 -13.01 18.19
C LYS A 740 -5.48 -14.44 17.95
N PHE A 741 -4.41 -14.64 17.18
CA PHE A 741 -3.88 -15.96 16.85
C PHE A 741 -2.72 -16.42 17.75
N GLY A 742 -2.59 -15.85 18.95
CA GLY A 742 -1.61 -16.29 19.96
C GLY A 742 -0.16 -16.16 19.49
N GLY A 743 0.15 -15.07 18.77
CA GLY A 743 1.49 -14.76 18.27
C GLY A 743 1.91 -15.57 17.03
N GLN A 744 1.02 -16.37 16.44
CA GLN A 744 1.35 -17.19 15.27
C GLN A 744 1.43 -16.33 14.00
N GLU A 745 2.64 -15.89 13.67
CA GLU A 745 2.99 -15.05 12.51
C GLU A 745 2.33 -15.54 11.19
N PRO A 746 2.34 -16.85 10.84
CA PRO A 746 1.69 -17.32 9.61
C PRO A 746 0.18 -17.04 9.55
N LEU A 747 -0.52 -17.19 10.68
CA LEU A 747 -1.96 -16.94 10.79
C LEU A 747 -2.27 -15.45 10.78
N ALA A 748 -1.46 -14.64 11.48
CA ALA A 748 -1.59 -13.20 11.50
C ALA A 748 -1.40 -12.59 10.10
N ALA A 749 -0.42 -13.09 9.31
CA ALA A 749 -0.21 -12.65 7.93
C ALA A 749 -1.42 -12.98 7.04
N ALA A 750 -1.94 -14.21 7.15
CA ALA A 750 -3.15 -14.60 6.43
C ALA A 750 -4.36 -13.75 6.85
N ALA A 751 -4.47 -13.40 8.13
CA ALA A 751 -5.56 -12.59 8.67
C ALA A 751 -5.48 -11.12 8.27
N TYR A 752 -4.28 -10.56 8.21
CA TYR A 752 -4.06 -9.18 7.72
C TYR A 752 -4.57 -9.04 6.28
N ASN A 753 -4.28 -10.02 5.42
CA ASN A 753 -4.70 -10.01 4.02
C ASN A 753 -6.17 -10.42 3.79
N ALA A 754 -6.64 -11.50 4.43
CA ALA A 754 -7.92 -12.11 4.12
C ALA A 754 -9.06 -11.75 5.09
N GLY A 755 -8.72 -11.17 6.23
CA GLY A 755 -9.59 -10.95 7.38
C GLY A 755 -9.46 -12.05 8.43
N PRO A 756 -9.41 -11.71 9.73
CA PRO A 756 -9.26 -12.69 10.82
C PRO A 756 -10.44 -13.65 10.94
N HIS A 757 -11.64 -13.24 10.56
CA HIS A 757 -12.83 -14.11 10.59
C HIS A 757 -12.68 -15.31 9.62
N ARG A 758 -12.06 -15.10 8.46
CA ARG A 758 -11.81 -16.19 7.49
C ARG A 758 -10.78 -17.18 8.00
N VAL A 759 -9.69 -16.68 8.56
CA VAL A 759 -8.64 -17.54 9.14
C VAL A 759 -9.21 -18.38 10.27
N ALA A 760 -10.04 -17.80 11.15
CA ALA A 760 -10.74 -18.54 12.20
C ALA A 760 -11.65 -19.65 11.64
N ALA A 761 -12.41 -19.36 10.58
CA ALA A 761 -13.25 -20.36 9.90
C ALA A 761 -12.40 -21.48 9.26
N TRP A 762 -11.28 -21.15 8.63
CA TRP A 762 -10.36 -22.15 8.06
C TRP A 762 -9.72 -23.03 9.12
N LEU A 763 -9.33 -22.46 10.27
CA LEU A 763 -8.81 -23.22 11.41
C LEU A 763 -9.85 -24.20 11.96
N HIS A 764 -11.11 -23.75 12.06
CA HIS A 764 -12.20 -24.63 12.48
C HIS A 764 -12.40 -25.79 11.50
N ALA A 765 -12.37 -25.52 10.19
CA ALA A 765 -12.61 -26.52 9.17
C ALA A 765 -11.42 -27.47 8.94
N ARG A 766 -10.18 -27.00 9.07
CA ARG A 766 -8.97 -27.71 8.60
C ARG A 766 -7.74 -27.56 9.46
N GLY A 767 -7.85 -27.03 10.69
CA GLY A 767 -6.69 -26.83 11.57
C GLY A 767 -6.01 -28.12 12.04
N GLU A 768 -6.37 -29.29 11.51
CA GLU A 768 -5.71 -30.56 11.82
C GLU A 768 -4.34 -30.70 11.18
N GLY A 769 -3.34 -30.87 12.04
CA GLY A 769 -1.95 -31.10 11.62
C GLY A 769 -1.05 -29.88 11.84
N PRO A 770 0.13 -29.88 11.21
CA PRO A 770 1.11 -28.80 11.35
C PRO A 770 0.80 -27.56 10.51
N MET A 771 1.45 -26.44 10.85
CA MET A 771 1.25 -25.11 10.25
C MET A 771 1.51 -25.09 8.74
N ASP A 772 2.59 -25.69 8.24
CA ASP A 772 2.89 -25.80 6.80
C ASP A 772 1.73 -26.40 6.00
N MET A 773 1.10 -27.47 6.51
CA MET A 773 -0.06 -28.09 5.90
C MET A 773 -1.26 -27.15 5.91
N PHE A 774 -1.52 -26.47 7.03
CA PHE A 774 -2.60 -25.49 7.11
C PHE A 774 -2.41 -24.35 6.10
N ILE A 775 -1.21 -23.78 6.02
CA ILE A 775 -0.89 -22.72 5.05
C ILE A 775 -1.11 -23.21 3.61
N GLU A 776 -0.70 -24.43 3.26
CA GLU A 776 -0.97 -24.99 1.92
C GLU A 776 -2.44 -25.15 1.58
N GLU A 777 -3.30 -25.25 2.59
CA GLU A 777 -4.72 -25.50 2.45
C GLU A 777 -5.59 -24.26 2.56
N ILE A 778 -5.00 -23.09 2.84
CA ILE A 778 -5.69 -21.80 2.78
C ILE A 778 -6.42 -21.69 1.43
N PRO A 779 -7.76 -21.65 1.39
CA PRO A 779 -8.51 -21.76 0.13
C PRO A 779 -8.24 -20.61 -0.85
N PHE A 780 -7.89 -19.44 -0.31
CA PHE A 780 -7.65 -18.25 -1.11
C PHE A 780 -6.18 -18.19 -1.55
N ASP A 781 -5.93 -18.37 -2.84
CA ASP A 781 -4.57 -18.36 -3.40
C ASP A 781 -3.82 -17.08 -3.07
N GLN A 782 -4.50 -15.92 -3.06
CA GLN A 782 -3.90 -14.64 -2.67
C GLN A 782 -3.42 -14.67 -1.21
N ALA A 783 -4.27 -15.11 -0.28
CA ALA A 783 -3.94 -15.16 1.15
C ALA A 783 -2.84 -16.19 1.45
N ARG A 784 -2.90 -17.34 0.76
CA ARG A 784 -1.87 -18.38 0.83
C ARG A 784 -0.52 -17.86 0.34
N ALA A 785 -0.50 -17.21 -0.83
CA ALA A 785 0.71 -16.64 -1.39
C ALA A 785 1.24 -15.49 -0.51
N TYR A 786 0.35 -14.68 0.06
CA TYR A 786 0.67 -13.58 0.95
C TYR A 786 1.37 -14.08 2.21
N ALA A 787 0.78 -15.04 2.93
CA ALA A 787 1.38 -15.62 4.14
C ALA A 787 2.79 -16.19 3.86
N LYS A 788 2.95 -16.96 2.78
CA LYS A 788 4.26 -17.48 2.36
C LYS A 788 5.25 -16.37 2.02
N SER A 789 4.77 -15.30 1.38
CA SER A 789 5.61 -14.16 1.02
C SER A 789 6.10 -13.42 2.25
N VAL A 790 5.21 -13.11 3.20
CA VAL A 790 5.56 -12.46 4.47
C VAL A 790 6.59 -13.29 5.23
N LEU A 791 6.37 -14.60 5.39
CA LEU A 791 7.32 -15.47 6.10
C LEU A 791 8.68 -15.56 5.40
N LYS A 792 8.68 -15.60 4.07
CA LYS A 792 9.93 -15.52 3.29
C LYS A 792 10.65 -14.20 3.52
N HIS A 793 9.95 -13.07 3.52
CA HIS A 793 10.57 -11.75 3.77
C HIS A 793 11.00 -11.59 5.24
N LEU A 794 10.26 -12.16 6.19
CA LEU A 794 10.64 -12.23 7.60
C LEU A 794 11.96 -13.01 7.76
N ALA A 795 12.07 -14.19 7.15
CA ALA A 795 13.31 -14.97 7.18
C ALA A 795 14.48 -14.19 6.57
N ARG A 796 14.27 -13.48 5.46
CA ARG A 796 15.31 -12.65 4.84
C ARG A 796 15.76 -11.48 5.72
N TYR A 797 14.83 -10.84 6.43
CA TYR A 797 15.18 -9.87 7.45
C TYR A 797 16.03 -10.49 8.55
N ARG A 798 15.61 -11.63 9.10
CA ARG A 798 16.37 -12.31 10.16
C ARG A 798 17.76 -12.73 9.66
N ALA A 799 17.87 -13.24 8.45
CA ALA A 799 19.14 -13.61 7.84
C ALA A 799 20.06 -12.40 7.63
N ALA A 800 19.54 -11.27 7.16
CA ALA A 800 20.35 -10.09 6.85
C ALA A 800 20.96 -9.40 8.08
N TYR A 801 20.36 -9.58 9.26
CA TYR A 801 20.79 -8.92 10.50
C TYR A 801 21.33 -9.89 11.55
N HIS A 802 21.02 -11.18 11.45
CA HIS A 802 21.41 -12.17 12.46
C HIS A 802 21.97 -13.46 11.87
N GLY A 803 22.04 -13.61 10.55
CA GLY A 803 22.48 -14.83 9.89
C GLY A 803 21.37 -15.89 9.74
N GLU A 804 21.60 -16.88 8.89
CA GLU A 804 20.58 -17.86 8.46
C GLU A 804 20.06 -18.75 9.60
N GLN A 805 20.83 -18.92 10.67
CA GLN A 805 20.45 -19.71 11.84
C GLN A 805 19.24 -19.15 12.61
N HIS A 806 18.84 -17.90 12.33
CA HIS A 806 17.67 -17.26 12.93
C HIS A 806 16.41 -17.31 12.04
N THR A 807 16.45 -18.07 10.94
CA THR A 807 15.35 -18.07 9.94
C THR A 807 14.20 -19.02 10.27
N TYR A 808 14.28 -19.82 11.34
CA TYR A 808 13.26 -20.80 11.73
C TYR A 808 11.84 -20.21 11.72
N VAL A 809 10.92 -21.00 11.18
CA VAL A 809 9.49 -20.75 11.26
C VAL A 809 8.84 -21.99 11.86
N SER A 810 8.20 -21.82 13.02
CA SER A 810 7.56 -22.95 13.70
C SER A 810 6.48 -23.57 12.84
N ASN A 811 6.46 -24.90 12.84
CA ASN A 811 5.40 -25.69 12.24
C ASN A 811 4.33 -26.14 13.25
N GLU A 812 4.44 -25.72 14.50
CA GLU A 812 3.41 -25.94 15.49
C GLU A 812 2.19 -25.08 15.16
N LEU A 813 1.01 -25.71 15.11
CA LEU A 813 -0.25 -25.02 14.90
C LEU A 813 -1.09 -25.11 16.17
N ARG A 814 -1.25 -23.97 16.83
CA ARG A 814 -2.18 -23.80 17.96
C ARG A 814 -3.52 -23.32 17.43
N ARG A 815 -4.59 -24.06 17.73
CA ARG A 815 -5.93 -23.76 17.23
C ARG A 815 -6.70 -22.81 18.12
N GLU A 816 -6.30 -22.66 19.39
CA GLU A 816 -6.93 -21.66 20.25
C GLU A 816 -6.64 -20.26 19.72
N TYR A 817 -7.69 -19.47 19.57
CA TYR A 817 -7.60 -18.06 19.21
C TYR A 817 -8.59 -17.26 20.06
N LEU A 818 -8.30 -15.97 20.27
CA LEU A 818 -9.16 -15.12 21.07
C LEU A 818 -10.51 -14.87 20.36
N PRO A 819 -11.63 -14.92 21.10
CA PRO A 819 -12.98 -14.78 20.54
C PRO A 819 -13.33 -13.33 20.14
N GLU A 820 -12.42 -12.37 20.27
CA GLU A 820 -12.64 -10.95 19.96
C GLU A 820 -13.38 -10.76 18.62
N PRO A 821 -14.30 -9.77 18.55
CA PRO A 821 -15.29 -9.70 17.51
C PRO A 821 -14.64 -9.76 16.13
N ASN A 822 -15.14 -10.69 15.32
CA ASN A 822 -14.74 -10.90 13.94
C ASN A 822 -14.70 -9.56 13.19
N TYR A 823 -13.53 -9.22 12.64
CA TYR A 823 -13.23 -7.88 12.13
C TYR A 823 -13.73 -7.62 10.72
#